data_AF-A0AAV0J474-F1
#
_entry.id   AF-A0AAV0J474-F1
#
_cell.length_a   1.000
_cell.length_b   1.000
_cell.length_c   1.000
_cell.angle_alpha   90.00
_cell.angle_beta   90.00
_cell.angle_gamma   90.00
#
_symmetry.space_group_name_H-M   'P 1'
#
loop_
_entity.id
_entity.type
_entity.pdbx_description
1 polymer ?
#
loop_
_entity_poly.entity_id
_entity_poly.type
_entity_poly.pdbx_seq_one_letter_code
_entity_poly.pdbx_strand_id
1 'polypeptide(L)'
;MMLDLGPFSDEKFDPKKWINAACQSRHPQESLDDHLVDMEMKLQMMSEEIAASLEEQSAAALLRVPRATRDVVRLRDDAVSLRSSISAILQKLKKAEGSSAESIAALAKVDTVKQRMEAAYETLQDAAGLTQLSSTVEDVFASGDLPRAAETLANMRHCLSAVGEVAEFANVRKQLEVLEDRLDSMVQPRLTDALSNRKVDVAQDLRGILMRIGRFKSLEMHYTKVHLKPIKQLWEDFDTRQQAAKQANGRNEFERTSGNNDLPTVPFSSWLPSFYDELLMYLEQEWKWCMVAFPDDYKMLLPKLLVETMAAVGASFVSRLNLATGEVLPETKALSKGILDILSGDMPKGIKIQTKHLEALIELHNTTGTFARNIQHLFSESDLRVLMDTLKAVYLPYESYKQRYGQMERAILSSEIAGVDLSETVRRMEESIPQVIVLLEASVERCLSFTGGSEVDELLLALDDIMLQYISSLQETLRSLRAVCGVDNNTIDPKEGSQSTRKADLSSNEEEWSIVQGALQILTVADCLTSRSSVFEASLRAALARISTSLSFSVFGSSLDHNYSHGGNNDGDGEPSLGGRAALDVAAVRLVDVPEKARKLFNLLDQVHDFTYVAITFRSQLFLKLLSFSSKTNTLLSSAHLADS
;
A
#
# COMPACT_ATOMS: atom_id res chain seq x y z
N MET A 1 60.66 -8.89 -39.37
CA MET A 1 60.39 -7.67 -38.58
C MET A 1 60.56 -6.50 -39.52
N MET A 2 59.48 -5.79 -39.86
CA MET A 2 59.58 -4.54 -40.62
C MET A 2 60.35 -3.53 -39.77
N LEU A 3 61.38 -2.91 -40.36
CA LEU A 3 62.14 -1.85 -39.70
C LEU A 3 61.21 -0.66 -39.46
N ASP A 4 61.16 -0.17 -38.22
CA ASP A 4 60.43 1.05 -37.89
C ASP A 4 61.18 2.25 -38.47
N LEU A 5 60.52 2.97 -39.38
CA LEU A 5 61.04 4.14 -40.08
C LEU A 5 60.81 5.45 -39.31
N GLY A 6 59.98 5.43 -38.25
CA GLY A 6 59.67 6.58 -37.42
C GLY A 6 60.87 7.30 -36.80
N PRO A 7 61.99 6.62 -36.45
CA PRO A 7 63.19 7.30 -35.96
C PRO A 7 63.90 8.14 -37.03
N PHE A 8 63.82 7.77 -38.32
CA PHE A 8 64.54 8.47 -39.40
C PHE A 8 63.94 9.84 -39.75
N SER A 9 62.69 10.10 -39.35
CA SER A 9 62.05 11.39 -39.54
C SER A 9 62.33 12.40 -38.42
N ASP A 10 63.04 12.02 -37.36
CA ASP A 10 63.42 12.91 -36.26
C ASP A 10 64.70 13.70 -36.60
N GLU A 11 64.67 15.03 -36.46
CA GLU A 11 65.81 15.92 -36.68
C GLU A 11 66.99 15.65 -35.73
N LYS A 12 66.75 15.00 -34.58
CA LYS A 12 67.80 14.61 -33.60
C LYS A 12 68.23 13.15 -33.72
N PHE A 13 67.96 12.50 -34.85
CA PHE A 13 68.34 11.11 -35.07
C PHE A 13 69.85 10.88 -34.84
N ASP A 14 70.18 9.95 -33.94
CA ASP A 14 71.56 9.53 -33.67
C ASP A 14 71.81 8.14 -34.28
N PRO A 15 72.46 8.06 -35.46
CA PRO A 15 72.67 6.80 -36.15
C PRO A 15 73.42 5.78 -35.31
N LYS A 16 74.35 6.23 -34.45
CA LYS A 16 75.18 5.33 -33.64
C LYS A 16 74.34 4.67 -32.55
N LYS A 17 73.47 5.42 -31.87
CA LYS A 17 72.57 4.87 -30.86
C LYS A 17 71.56 3.92 -31.48
N TRP A 18 71.02 4.27 -32.64
CA TRP A 18 70.06 3.43 -33.35
C TRP A 18 70.68 2.12 -33.84
N ILE A 19 71.84 2.18 -34.50
CA ILE A 19 72.58 0.96 -34.93
C ILE A 19 72.93 0.10 -33.71
N ASN A 20 73.44 0.70 -32.62
CA ASN A 20 73.78 -0.05 -31.42
C ASN A 20 72.57 -0.72 -30.77
N ALA A 21 71.41 -0.06 -30.72
CA ALA A 21 70.17 -0.63 -30.21
C ALA A 21 69.65 -1.77 -31.12
N ALA A 22 69.73 -1.59 -32.44
CA ALA A 22 69.39 -2.63 -33.41
C ALA A 22 70.33 -3.84 -33.28
N CYS A 23 71.63 -3.64 -33.13
CA CYS A 23 72.60 -4.73 -32.88
C CYS A 23 72.39 -5.43 -31.53
N GLN A 24 71.88 -4.74 -30.50
CA GLN A 24 71.51 -5.36 -29.22
C GLN A 24 70.28 -6.27 -29.33
N SER A 25 69.41 -6.02 -30.31
CA SER A 25 68.26 -6.87 -30.61
C SER A 25 68.59 -8.12 -31.43
N ARG A 26 69.87 -8.32 -31.79
CA ARG A 26 70.36 -9.49 -32.54
C ARG A 26 70.18 -10.77 -31.73
N HIS A 27 69.77 -11.85 -32.41
CA HIS A 27 69.68 -13.17 -31.78
C HIS A 27 71.09 -13.68 -31.41
N PRO A 28 71.30 -14.29 -30.22
CA PRO A 28 72.64 -14.62 -29.72
C PRO A 28 73.44 -15.65 -30.54
N GLN A 29 72.81 -16.30 -31.54
CA GLN A 29 73.47 -17.27 -32.43
C GLN A 29 73.90 -16.68 -33.79
N GLU A 30 73.54 -15.43 -34.10
CA GLU A 30 73.81 -14.81 -35.40
C GLU A 30 75.13 -14.02 -35.38
N SER A 31 75.92 -14.07 -36.46
CA SER A 31 77.14 -13.27 -36.58
C SER A 31 76.76 -11.78 -36.71
N LEU A 32 77.63 -10.87 -36.28
CA LEU A 32 77.30 -9.43 -36.28
C LEU A 32 77.24 -8.91 -37.72
N ASP A 33 78.15 -9.38 -38.55
CA ASP A 33 78.33 -8.91 -39.91
C ASP A 33 77.16 -9.34 -40.80
N ASP A 34 76.65 -10.57 -40.65
CA ASP A 34 75.50 -11.05 -41.44
C ASP A 34 74.22 -10.26 -41.10
N HIS A 35 74.01 -9.93 -39.82
CA HIS A 35 72.87 -9.14 -39.37
C HIS A 35 72.93 -7.69 -39.87
N LEU A 36 74.14 -7.10 -39.91
CA LEU A 36 74.34 -5.74 -40.42
C LEU A 36 74.09 -5.66 -41.94
N VAL A 37 74.55 -6.64 -42.71
CA VAL A 37 74.32 -6.69 -44.17
C VAL A 37 72.85 -6.87 -44.50
N ASP A 38 72.13 -7.73 -43.76
CA ASP A 38 70.68 -7.91 -43.94
C ASP A 38 69.90 -6.63 -43.56
N MET A 39 70.33 -5.92 -42.51
CA MET A 39 69.73 -4.63 -42.14
C MET A 39 70.01 -3.54 -43.19
N GLU A 40 71.21 -3.47 -43.73
CA GLU A 40 71.59 -2.56 -44.82
C GLU A 40 70.73 -2.81 -46.07
N MET A 41 70.61 -4.07 -46.49
CA MET A 41 69.81 -4.43 -47.66
C MET A 41 68.33 -4.08 -47.48
N LYS A 42 67.77 -4.28 -46.28
CA LYS A 42 66.40 -3.88 -45.96
C LYS A 42 66.20 -2.37 -46.00
N LEU A 43 67.13 -1.59 -45.43
CA LEU A 43 67.06 -0.13 -45.47
C LEU A 43 67.16 0.39 -46.91
N GLN A 44 68.02 -0.20 -47.73
CA GLN A 44 68.17 0.19 -49.13
C GLN A 44 66.90 -0.11 -49.95
N MET A 45 66.35 -1.32 -49.83
CA MET A 45 65.08 -1.69 -50.48
C MET A 45 63.94 -0.76 -50.09
N MET A 46 63.81 -0.41 -48.80
CA MET A 46 62.78 0.53 -48.36
C MET A 46 63.03 1.96 -48.87
N SER A 47 64.27 2.41 -48.96
CA SER A 47 64.59 3.72 -49.54
C SER A 47 64.17 3.80 -51.02
N GLU A 48 64.41 2.74 -51.79
CA GLU A 48 64.01 2.66 -53.20
C GLU A 48 62.48 2.60 -53.34
N GLU A 49 61.80 1.85 -52.47
CA GLU A 49 60.34 1.76 -52.46
C GLU A 49 59.68 3.11 -52.10
N ILE A 50 60.22 3.83 -51.11
CA ILE A 50 59.76 5.18 -50.74
C ILE A 50 59.96 6.16 -51.90
N ALA A 51 61.13 6.12 -52.56
CA ALA A 51 61.42 6.99 -53.70
C ALA A 51 60.45 6.72 -54.87
N ALA A 52 60.24 5.45 -55.22
CA ALA A 52 59.31 5.06 -56.27
C ALA A 52 57.86 5.45 -55.94
N SER A 53 57.43 5.23 -54.69
CA SER A 53 56.09 5.62 -54.23
C SER A 53 55.90 7.14 -54.27
N LEU A 54 56.91 7.91 -53.85
CA LEU A 54 56.86 9.37 -53.90
C LEU A 54 56.76 9.89 -55.34
N GLU A 55 57.52 9.30 -56.27
CA GLU A 55 57.49 9.69 -57.67
C GLU A 55 56.11 9.39 -58.30
N GLU A 56 55.55 8.20 -58.06
CA GLU A 56 54.20 7.83 -58.52
C GLU A 56 53.12 8.77 -57.97
N GLN A 57 53.14 9.03 -56.66
CA GLN A 57 52.16 9.92 -56.02
C GLN A 57 52.31 11.37 -56.49
N SER A 58 53.55 11.84 -56.69
CA SER A 58 53.79 13.19 -57.19
C SER A 58 53.27 13.39 -58.63
N ALA A 59 53.49 12.41 -59.51
CA ALA A 59 52.99 12.43 -60.88
C ALA A 59 51.45 12.39 -60.91
N ALA A 60 50.84 11.56 -60.06
CA ALA A 60 49.39 11.51 -59.91
C ALA A 60 48.80 12.83 -59.38
N ALA A 61 49.48 13.46 -58.40
CA ALA A 61 49.06 14.74 -57.83
C ALA A 61 49.11 15.88 -58.86
N LEU A 62 50.18 15.94 -59.68
CA LEU A 62 50.34 16.95 -60.73
C LEU A 62 49.19 16.94 -61.74
N LEU A 63 48.58 15.77 -62.00
CA LEU A 63 47.42 15.67 -62.90
C LEU A 63 46.09 15.91 -62.19
N ARG A 64 45.95 15.46 -60.93
CA ARG A 64 44.68 15.49 -60.20
C ARG A 64 44.35 16.86 -59.63
N VAL A 65 45.34 17.60 -59.13
CA VAL A 65 45.14 18.91 -58.47
C VAL A 65 44.54 19.97 -59.43
N PRO A 66 45.05 20.15 -60.67
CA PRO A 66 44.46 21.11 -61.59
C PRO A 66 43.02 20.75 -62.00
N ARG A 67 42.72 19.46 -62.16
CA ARG A 67 41.37 18.98 -62.49
C ARG A 67 40.40 19.26 -61.35
N ALA A 68 40.79 18.92 -60.12
CA ALA A 68 39.99 19.22 -58.92
C ALA A 68 39.75 20.72 -58.77
N THR A 69 40.77 21.56 -59.03
CA THR A 69 40.64 23.02 -58.98
C THR A 69 39.62 23.52 -60.00
N ARG A 70 39.67 23.02 -61.24
CA ARG A 70 38.71 23.39 -62.28
C ARG A 70 37.28 22.97 -61.91
N ASP A 71 37.12 21.78 -61.36
CA ASP A 71 35.81 21.27 -60.95
C ASP A 71 35.23 22.10 -59.79
N VAL A 72 36.07 22.53 -58.83
CA VAL A 72 35.66 23.46 -57.75
C VAL A 72 35.21 24.81 -58.30
N VAL A 73 35.92 25.37 -59.30
CA VAL A 73 35.51 26.63 -59.94
C VAL A 73 34.18 26.47 -60.66
N ARG A 74 33.99 25.38 -61.41
CA ARG A 74 32.71 25.10 -62.07
C ARG A 74 31.57 24.98 -61.05
N LEU A 75 31.79 24.27 -59.96
CA LEU A 75 30.80 24.05 -58.91
C LEU A 75 30.42 25.36 -58.20
N ARG A 76 31.39 26.27 -58.02
CA ARG A 76 31.13 27.64 -57.55
C ARG A 76 30.22 28.40 -58.52
N ASP A 77 30.50 28.35 -59.81
CA ASP A 77 29.73 29.08 -60.81
C ASP A 77 28.30 28.54 -60.93
N ASP A 78 28.15 27.21 -60.89
CA ASP A 78 26.85 26.53 -60.82
C ASP A 78 26.08 26.93 -59.54
N ALA A 79 26.75 27.02 -58.39
CA ALA A 79 26.14 27.46 -57.14
C ALA A 79 25.69 28.92 -57.18
N VAL A 80 26.46 29.81 -57.81
CA VAL A 80 26.08 31.22 -57.99
C VAL A 80 24.88 31.34 -58.93
N SER A 81 24.87 30.58 -60.03
CA SER A 81 23.74 30.51 -60.96
C SER A 81 22.48 29.99 -60.26
N LEU A 82 22.61 28.92 -59.47
CA LEU A 82 21.52 28.36 -58.68
C LEU A 82 20.99 29.38 -57.68
N ARG A 83 21.87 30.10 -56.95
CA ARG A 83 21.47 31.15 -56.02
C ARG A 83 20.67 32.25 -56.71
N SER A 84 21.09 32.68 -57.91
CA SER A 84 20.36 33.69 -58.68
C SER A 84 18.98 33.18 -59.11
N SER A 85 18.90 31.92 -59.54
CA SER A 85 17.65 31.26 -59.93
C SER A 85 16.71 31.12 -58.74
N ILE A 86 17.22 30.69 -57.58
CA ILE A 86 16.45 30.61 -56.33
C ILE A 86 15.98 31.99 -55.90
N SER A 87 16.81 33.03 -55.98
CA SER A 87 16.40 34.40 -55.63
C SER A 87 15.28 34.90 -56.54
N ALA A 88 15.36 34.62 -57.85
CA ALA A 88 14.30 34.95 -58.80
C ALA A 88 13.01 34.16 -58.53
N ILE A 89 13.12 32.87 -58.17
CA ILE A 89 11.98 32.05 -57.75
C ILE A 89 11.36 32.60 -56.47
N LEU A 90 12.16 32.98 -55.46
CA LEU A 90 11.68 33.56 -54.22
C LEU A 90 10.97 34.90 -54.45
N GLN A 91 11.46 35.74 -55.36
CA GLN A 91 10.77 36.99 -55.73
C GLN A 91 9.45 36.71 -56.45
N LYS A 92 9.42 35.73 -57.36
CA LYS A 92 8.18 35.28 -58.01
C LYS A 92 7.20 34.69 -57.00
N LEU A 93 7.69 33.91 -56.05
CA LEU A 93 6.90 33.34 -54.95
C LEU A 93 6.32 34.46 -54.09
N LYS A 94 7.11 35.43 -53.64
CA LYS A 94 6.63 36.56 -52.83
C LYS A 94 5.57 37.40 -53.55
N LYS A 95 5.69 37.56 -54.87
CA LYS A 95 4.70 38.25 -55.71
C LYS A 95 3.43 37.41 -55.89
N ALA A 96 3.57 36.10 -56.09
CA ALA A 96 2.45 35.16 -56.18
C ALA A 96 1.74 35.02 -54.83
N GLU A 97 2.47 34.99 -53.72
CA GLU A 97 1.97 34.94 -52.35
C GLU A 97 1.15 36.18 -52.03
N GLY A 98 1.53 37.39 -52.47
CA GLY A 98 0.69 38.59 -52.30
C GLY A 98 -0.68 38.49 -53.00
N SER A 99 -0.71 38.03 -54.26
CA SER A 99 -1.96 37.90 -55.04
C SER A 99 -2.79 36.66 -54.66
N SER A 100 -2.12 35.57 -54.28
CA SER A 100 -2.74 34.34 -53.81
C SER A 100 -3.24 34.47 -52.38
N ALA A 101 -2.55 35.21 -51.50
CA ALA A 101 -3.00 35.46 -50.13
C ALA A 101 -4.32 36.22 -50.07
N GLU A 102 -4.54 37.20 -50.95
CA GLU A 102 -5.85 37.87 -51.06
C GLU A 102 -6.96 36.91 -51.51
N SER A 103 -6.66 36.04 -52.47
CA SER A 103 -7.59 35.02 -52.97
C SER A 103 -7.86 33.91 -51.95
N ILE A 104 -6.83 33.47 -51.22
CA ILE A 104 -6.91 32.48 -50.13
C ILE A 104 -7.66 33.09 -48.94
N ALA A 105 -7.42 34.36 -48.60
CA ALA A 105 -8.17 35.05 -47.55
C ALA A 105 -9.65 35.23 -47.92
N ALA A 106 -9.96 35.48 -49.20
CA ALA A 106 -11.33 35.48 -49.69
C ALA A 106 -11.97 34.09 -49.61
N LEU A 107 -11.27 33.04 -50.04
CA LEU A 107 -11.73 31.65 -49.91
C LEU A 107 -11.92 31.23 -48.44
N ALA A 108 -11.01 31.60 -47.55
CA ALA A 108 -11.13 31.32 -46.11
C ALA A 108 -12.34 32.04 -45.49
N LYS A 109 -12.64 33.27 -45.92
CA LYS A 109 -13.87 33.97 -45.51
C LYS A 109 -15.11 33.24 -46.01
N VAL A 110 -15.12 32.78 -47.27
CA VAL A 110 -16.23 31.99 -47.83
C VAL A 110 -16.39 30.66 -47.12
N ASP A 111 -15.29 29.96 -46.83
CA ASP A 111 -15.30 28.70 -46.08
C ASP A 111 -15.81 28.90 -44.65
N THR A 112 -15.41 29.98 -43.98
CA THR A 112 -15.94 30.33 -42.67
C THR A 112 -17.46 30.57 -42.71
N VAL A 113 -17.96 31.24 -43.75
CA VAL A 113 -19.40 31.45 -43.93
C VAL A 113 -20.10 30.13 -44.25
N LYS A 114 -19.51 29.28 -45.08
CA LYS A 114 -20.02 27.95 -45.40
C LYS A 114 -20.13 27.09 -44.13
N GLN A 115 -19.08 26.98 -43.33
CA GLN A 115 -19.08 26.24 -42.06
C GLN A 115 -20.15 26.77 -41.09
N ARG A 116 -20.32 28.09 -41.00
CA ARG A 116 -21.39 28.70 -40.19
C ARG A 116 -22.78 28.39 -40.74
N MET A 117 -22.97 28.38 -42.05
CA MET A 117 -24.24 28.02 -42.68
C MET A 117 -24.55 26.53 -42.53
N GLU A 118 -23.56 25.65 -42.65
CA GLU A 118 -23.71 24.21 -42.44
C GLU A 118 -24.08 23.91 -40.98
N ALA A 119 -23.38 24.51 -40.02
CA ALA A 119 -23.73 24.39 -38.60
C ALA A 119 -25.15 24.94 -38.30
N ALA A 120 -25.51 26.10 -38.87
CA ALA A 120 -26.86 26.65 -38.71
C ALA A 120 -27.93 25.74 -39.36
N TYR A 121 -27.64 25.16 -40.52
CA TYR A 121 -28.54 24.23 -41.19
C TYR A 121 -28.76 22.95 -40.37
N GLU A 122 -27.68 22.34 -39.85
CA GLU A 122 -27.77 21.18 -38.95
C GLU A 122 -28.61 21.49 -37.71
N THR A 123 -28.35 22.61 -37.04
CA THR A 123 -29.13 23.01 -35.85
C THR A 123 -30.62 23.23 -36.15
N LEU A 124 -30.95 23.78 -37.33
CA LEU A 124 -32.34 23.98 -37.75
C LEU A 124 -33.02 22.66 -38.12
N GLN A 125 -32.28 21.75 -38.77
CA GLN A 125 -32.76 20.41 -39.08
C GLN A 125 -33.06 19.62 -37.79
N ASP A 126 -32.18 19.71 -36.79
CA ASP A 126 -32.36 19.07 -35.49
C ASP A 126 -33.51 19.71 -34.69
N ALA A 127 -33.71 21.02 -34.76
CA ALA A 127 -34.85 21.70 -34.16
C ALA A 127 -36.20 21.29 -34.80
N ALA A 128 -36.23 21.14 -36.13
CA ALA A 128 -37.39 20.64 -36.85
C ALA A 128 -37.68 19.17 -36.51
N GLY A 129 -36.64 18.33 -36.47
CA GLY A 129 -36.72 16.93 -36.06
C GLY A 129 -37.21 16.77 -34.62
N LEU A 130 -36.76 17.62 -33.70
CA LEU A 130 -37.19 17.63 -32.30
C LEU A 130 -38.68 17.92 -32.15
N THR A 131 -39.23 18.86 -32.94
CA THR A 131 -40.66 19.19 -32.90
C THR A 131 -41.51 18.00 -33.38
N GLN A 132 -41.04 17.31 -34.43
CA GLN A 132 -41.69 16.10 -34.94
C GLN A 132 -41.60 14.94 -33.95
N LEU A 133 -40.42 14.70 -33.36
CA LEU A 133 -40.22 13.68 -32.33
C LEU A 133 -41.11 13.96 -31.11
N SER A 134 -41.13 15.19 -30.59
CA SER A 134 -41.96 15.58 -29.45
C SER A 134 -43.45 15.31 -29.67
N SER A 135 -43.96 15.39 -30.91
CA SER A 135 -45.35 15.07 -31.24
C SER A 135 -45.65 13.57 -31.33
N THR A 136 -44.64 12.75 -31.65
CA THR A 136 -44.80 11.31 -31.93
C THR A 136 -44.38 10.41 -30.78
N VAL A 137 -43.67 10.94 -29.78
CA VAL A 137 -43.13 10.13 -28.67
C VAL A 137 -44.23 9.49 -27.83
N GLU A 138 -45.33 10.17 -27.53
CA GLU A 138 -46.44 9.57 -26.76
C GLU A 138 -47.08 8.38 -27.48
N ASP A 139 -47.18 8.42 -28.81
CA ASP A 139 -47.69 7.30 -29.61
C ASP A 139 -46.75 6.09 -29.56
N VAL A 140 -45.43 6.33 -29.55
CA VAL A 140 -44.42 5.27 -29.40
C VAL A 140 -44.51 4.64 -28.00
N PHE A 141 -44.73 5.42 -26.94
CA PHE A 141 -44.98 4.88 -25.60
C PHE A 141 -46.29 4.09 -25.52
N ALA A 142 -47.34 4.53 -26.21
CA ALA A 142 -48.62 3.81 -26.27
C ALA A 142 -48.50 2.45 -26.99
N SER A 143 -47.56 2.30 -27.92
CA SER A 143 -47.28 1.04 -28.61
C SER A 143 -46.65 -0.04 -27.73
N GLY A 144 -46.07 0.32 -26.58
CA GLY A 144 -45.43 -0.59 -25.63
C GLY A 144 -44.06 -1.14 -26.05
N ASP A 145 -43.51 -0.67 -27.17
CA ASP A 145 -42.19 -1.04 -27.70
C ASP A 145 -41.07 -0.23 -27.03
N LEU A 146 -40.50 -0.79 -25.95
CA LEU A 146 -39.46 -0.15 -25.14
C LEU A 146 -38.16 0.15 -25.91
N PRO A 147 -37.63 -0.75 -26.76
CA PRO A 147 -36.48 -0.45 -27.63
C PRO A 147 -36.69 0.78 -28.50
N ARG A 148 -37.85 0.89 -29.15
CA ARG A 148 -38.17 2.01 -30.04
C ARG A 148 -38.37 3.31 -29.27
N ALA A 149 -39.00 3.26 -28.10
CA ALA A 149 -39.09 4.41 -27.21
C ALA A 149 -37.71 4.90 -26.73
N ALA A 150 -36.77 4.00 -26.47
CA ALA A 150 -35.41 4.37 -26.09
C ALA A 150 -34.65 5.07 -27.23
N GLU A 151 -34.84 4.59 -28.47
CA GLU A 151 -34.23 5.20 -29.66
C GLU A 151 -34.78 6.61 -29.92
N THR A 152 -36.10 6.82 -29.78
CA THR A 152 -36.69 8.15 -29.95
C THR A 152 -36.20 9.14 -28.91
N LEU A 153 -36.09 8.73 -27.63
CA LEU A 153 -35.54 9.57 -26.57
C LEU A 153 -34.06 9.88 -26.77
N ALA A 154 -33.26 8.89 -27.22
CA ALA A 154 -31.85 9.11 -27.52
C ALA A 154 -31.66 10.13 -28.67
N ASN A 155 -32.50 10.04 -29.71
CA ASN A 155 -32.51 11.00 -30.82
C ASN A 155 -32.95 12.38 -30.35
N MET A 156 -33.97 12.49 -29.49
CA MET A 156 -34.37 13.77 -28.88
C MET A 156 -33.23 14.39 -28.06
N ARG A 157 -32.50 13.58 -27.27
CA ARG A 157 -31.35 14.05 -26.50
C ARG A 157 -30.23 14.56 -27.40
N HIS A 158 -29.95 13.86 -28.50
CA HIS A 158 -28.97 14.29 -29.50
C HIS A 158 -29.40 15.63 -30.13
N CYS A 159 -30.65 15.75 -30.59
CA CYS A 159 -31.18 16.98 -31.18
C CYS A 159 -31.12 18.15 -30.17
N LEU A 160 -31.48 17.92 -28.90
CA LEU A 160 -31.41 18.94 -27.85
C LEU A 160 -29.97 19.38 -27.56
N SER A 161 -28.99 18.49 -27.68
CA SER A 161 -27.57 18.83 -27.52
C SER A 161 -27.04 19.69 -28.67
N ALA A 162 -27.50 19.45 -29.90
CA ALA A 162 -27.12 20.22 -31.08
C ALA A 162 -27.74 21.62 -31.07
N VAL A 163 -29.00 21.74 -30.64
CA VAL A 163 -29.74 23.01 -30.59
C VAL A 163 -29.28 23.93 -29.45
N GLY A 164 -28.70 23.38 -28.37
CA GLY A 164 -28.12 24.17 -27.27
C GLY A 164 -29.14 24.83 -26.33
N GLU A 165 -28.70 25.83 -25.56
CA GLU A 165 -29.45 26.54 -24.50
C GLU A 165 -30.48 27.57 -25.04
N VAL A 166 -31.44 27.14 -25.85
CA VAL A 166 -32.54 28.00 -26.31
C VAL A 166 -33.78 27.83 -25.41
N ALA A 167 -34.31 28.96 -24.92
CA ALA A 167 -35.42 28.98 -23.96
C ALA A 167 -36.70 28.28 -24.44
N GLU A 168 -36.96 28.28 -25.75
CA GLU A 168 -38.13 27.64 -26.38
C GLU A 168 -38.12 26.10 -26.21
N PHE A 169 -36.94 25.49 -26.08
CA PHE A 169 -36.78 24.05 -25.88
C PHE A 169 -36.53 23.64 -24.42
N ALA A 170 -36.59 24.60 -23.47
CA ALA A 170 -36.48 24.29 -22.05
C ALA A 170 -37.62 23.40 -21.54
N ASN A 171 -38.83 23.60 -22.08
CA ASN A 171 -39.99 22.75 -21.78
C ASN A 171 -39.82 21.32 -22.34
N VAL A 172 -39.27 21.20 -23.55
CA VAL A 172 -39.00 19.89 -24.19
C VAL A 172 -37.91 19.12 -23.44
N ARG A 173 -36.90 19.80 -22.88
CA ARG A 173 -35.92 19.18 -21.98
C ARG A 173 -36.55 18.59 -20.72
N LYS A 174 -37.42 19.35 -20.05
CA LYS A 174 -38.15 18.83 -18.88
C LYS A 174 -39.07 17.67 -19.25
N GLN A 175 -39.72 17.73 -20.41
CA GLN A 175 -40.53 16.63 -20.92
C GLN A 175 -39.67 15.39 -21.22
N LEU A 176 -38.47 15.56 -21.80
CA LEU A 176 -37.54 14.47 -22.02
C LEU A 176 -37.17 13.78 -20.70
N GLU A 177 -36.80 14.54 -19.66
CA GLU A 177 -36.48 13.97 -18.34
C GLU A 177 -37.65 13.14 -17.77
N VAL A 178 -38.88 13.63 -17.87
CA VAL A 178 -40.09 12.93 -17.41
C VAL A 178 -40.37 11.65 -18.23
N LEU A 179 -40.14 11.70 -19.55
CA LEU A 179 -40.31 10.54 -20.42
C LEU A 179 -39.23 9.49 -20.17
N GLU A 180 -38.00 9.90 -19.90
CA GLU A 180 -36.91 9.03 -19.47
C GLU A 180 -37.21 8.38 -18.10
N ASP A 181 -37.74 9.14 -17.13
CA ASP A 181 -38.21 8.61 -15.83
C ASP A 181 -39.32 7.56 -16.00
N ARG A 182 -40.27 7.84 -16.90
CA ARG A 182 -41.37 6.93 -17.21
C ARG A 182 -40.85 5.64 -17.87
N LEU A 183 -39.94 5.74 -18.83
CA LEU A 183 -39.35 4.58 -19.49
C LEU A 183 -38.52 3.73 -18.52
N ASP A 184 -37.72 4.37 -17.66
CA ASP A 184 -36.99 3.70 -16.58
C ASP A 184 -37.96 2.92 -15.68
N SER A 185 -39.02 3.57 -15.19
CA SER A 185 -40.05 2.94 -14.36
C SER A 185 -40.73 1.73 -15.03
N MET A 186 -40.89 1.74 -16.35
CA MET A 186 -41.44 0.60 -17.11
C MET A 186 -40.43 -0.54 -17.30
N VAL A 187 -39.13 -0.22 -17.39
CA VAL A 187 -38.03 -1.18 -17.54
C VAL A 187 -37.72 -1.89 -16.23
N GLN A 188 -37.76 -1.19 -15.09
CA GLN A 188 -37.44 -1.72 -13.76
C GLN A 188 -38.10 -3.05 -13.38
N PRO A 189 -39.43 -3.24 -13.51
CA PRO A 189 -40.07 -4.52 -13.16
C PRO A 189 -39.68 -5.65 -14.12
N ARG A 190 -39.51 -5.36 -15.41
CA ARG A 190 -39.07 -6.35 -16.41
C ARG A 190 -37.61 -6.75 -16.19
N LEU A 191 -36.77 -5.79 -15.81
CA LEU A 191 -35.37 -6.04 -15.45
C LEU A 191 -35.29 -6.89 -14.18
N THR A 192 -36.11 -6.58 -13.17
CA THR A 192 -36.17 -7.37 -11.93
C THR A 192 -36.58 -8.82 -12.21
N ASP A 193 -37.58 -9.05 -13.08
CA ASP A 193 -37.99 -10.40 -13.50
C ASP A 193 -36.88 -11.13 -14.30
N ALA A 194 -36.23 -10.42 -15.22
CA ALA A 194 -35.16 -10.98 -16.04
C ALA A 194 -33.95 -11.41 -15.18
N LEU A 195 -33.55 -10.58 -14.23
CA LEU A 195 -32.47 -10.88 -13.29
C LEU A 195 -32.83 -12.03 -12.34
N SER A 196 -34.05 -12.02 -11.78
CA SER A 196 -34.51 -13.07 -10.86
C SER A 196 -34.60 -14.44 -11.54
N ASN A 197 -34.98 -14.47 -12.82
CA ASN A 197 -35.10 -15.70 -13.61
C ASN A 197 -33.86 -16.02 -14.46
N ARG A 198 -32.76 -15.26 -14.31
CA ARG A 198 -31.50 -15.42 -15.07
C ARG A 198 -31.67 -15.44 -16.60
N LYS A 199 -32.60 -14.65 -17.14
CA LYS A 199 -32.84 -14.51 -18.58
C LYS A 199 -31.80 -13.55 -19.19
N VAL A 200 -30.77 -14.12 -19.82
CA VAL A 200 -29.61 -13.36 -20.35
C VAL A 200 -30.03 -12.38 -21.45
N ASP A 201 -30.73 -12.85 -22.48
CA ASP A 201 -31.08 -12.03 -23.67
C ASP A 201 -31.94 -10.82 -23.28
N VAL A 202 -32.96 -11.05 -22.43
CA VAL A 202 -33.86 -9.98 -21.97
C VAL A 202 -33.12 -8.97 -21.09
N ALA A 203 -32.19 -9.42 -20.24
CA ALA A 203 -31.39 -8.54 -19.41
C ALA A 203 -30.44 -7.67 -20.26
N GLN A 204 -29.85 -8.23 -21.32
CA GLN A 204 -29.01 -7.52 -22.29
C GLN A 204 -29.80 -6.44 -23.04
N ASP A 205 -30.99 -6.77 -23.53
CA ASP A 205 -31.86 -5.83 -24.25
C ASP A 205 -32.26 -4.64 -23.35
N LEU A 206 -32.66 -4.93 -22.11
CA LEU A 206 -33.03 -3.90 -21.13
C LEU A 206 -31.82 -3.05 -20.69
N ARG A 207 -30.63 -3.64 -20.60
CA ARG A 207 -29.37 -2.89 -20.40
C ARG A 207 -29.10 -1.96 -21.58
N GLY A 208 -29.24 -2.44 -22.81
CA GLY A 208 -29.10 -1.62 -24.02
C GLY A 208 -30.04 -0.42 -24.03
N ILE A 209 -31.28 -0.61 -23.59
CA ILE A 209 -32.27 0.47 -23.41
C ILE A 209 -31.79 1.49 -22.37
N LEU A 210 -31.37 1.04 -21.18
CA LEU A 210 -30.92 1.94 -20.10
C LEU A 210 -29.64 2.70 -20.46
N MET A 211 -28.70 2.06 -21.17
CA MET A 211 -27.49 2.71 -21.66
C MET A 211 -27.79 3.81 -22.69
N ARG A 212 -28.74 3.57 -23.61
CA ARG A 212 -29.17 4.59 -24.58
C ARG A 212 -29.76 5.81 -23.89
N ILE A 213 -30.57 5.61 -22.85
CA ILE A 213 -31.17 6.68 -22.04
C ILE A 213 -30.14 7.35 -21.11
N GLY A 214 -28.96 6.76 -20.91
CA GLY A 214 -27.93 7.27 -19.99
C GLY A 214 -28.22 7.00 -18.52
N ARG A 215 -29.09 6.04 -18.21
CA ARG A 215 -29.54 5.69 -16.84
C ARG A 215 -28.90 4.40 -16.32
N PHE A 216 -27.59 4.27 -16.48
CA PHE A 216 -26.84 3.11 -15.98
C PHE A 216 -26.98 2.92 -14.47
N LYS A 217 -27.01 4.01 -13.68
CA LYS A 217 -27.18 3.94 -12.22
C LYS A 217 -28.45 3.22 -11.78
N SER A 218 -29.52 3.28 -12.59
CA SER A 218 -30.76 2.54 -12.32
C SER A 218 -30.54 1.04 -12.45
N LEU A 219 -29.82 0.58 -13.49
CA LEU A 219 -29.43 -0.82 -13.66
C LEU A 219 -28.62 -1.30 -12.46
N GLU A 220 -27.60 -0.55 -12.04
CA GLU A 220 -26.75 -0.93 -10.90
C GLU A 220 -27.57 -1.08 -9.60
N MET A 221 -28.48 -0.14 -9.33
CA MET A 221 -29.33 -0.15 -8.14
C MET A 221 -30.27 -1.37 -8.14
N HIS A 222 -30.90 -1.67 -9.28
CA HIS A 222 -31.82 -2.79 -9.39
C HIS A 222 -31.10 -4.13 -9.34
N TYR A 223 -29.95 -4.23 -10.01
CA TYR A 223 -29.08 -5.40 -9.94
C TYR A 223 -28.70 -5.71 -8.50
N THR A 224 -28.16 -4.71 -7.79
CA THR A 224 -27.80 -4.85 -6.38
C THR A 224 -29.01 -5.26 -5.54
N LYS A 225 -30.17 -4.62 -5.72
CA LYS A 225 -31.38 -4.91 -4.94
C LYS A 225 -31.91 -6.32 -5.13
N VAL A 226 -31.78 -6.91 -6.33
CA VAL A 226 -32.22 -8.29 -6.60
C VAL A 226 -31.28 -9.28 -5.91
N HIS A 227 -29.97 -9.13 -6.14
CA HIS A 227 -28.97 -10.08 -5.66
C HIS A 227 -28.65 -9.93 -4.16
N LEU A 228 -28.93 -8.77 -3.55
CA LEU A 228 -28.78 -8.56 -2.11
C LEU A 228 -29.79 -9.36 -1.28
N LYS A 229 -31.00 -9.62 -1.79
CA LYS A 229 -32.06 -10.34 -1.07
C LYS A 229 -31.62 -11.73 -0.56
N PRO A 230 -31.14 -12.65 -1.42
CA PRO A 230 -30.71 -13.97 -0.96
C PRO A 230 -29.53 -13.89 0.01
N ILE A 231 -28.57 -13.00 -0.22
CA ILE A 231 -27.40 -12.86 0.66
C ILE A 231 -27.83 -12.37 2.06
N LYS A 232 -28.76 -11.40 2.11
CA LYS A 232 -29.30 -10.91 3.36
C LYS A 232 -30.10 -11.98 4.12
N GLN A 233 -30.85 -12.83 3.40
CA GLN A 233 -31.53 -13.98 4.01
C GLN A 233 -30.54 -14.96 4.63
N LEU A 234 -29.46 -15.33 3.91
CA LEU A 234 -28.39 -16.17 4.46
C LEU A 234 -27.77 -15.58 5.72
N TRP A 235 -27.59 -14.25 5.75
CA TRP A 235 -27.09 -13.56 6.93
C TRP A 235 -28.09 -13.60 8.10
N GLU A 236 -29.37 -13.32 7.87
CA GLU A 236 -30.44 -13.31 8.88
C GLU A 236 -30.77 -14.72 9.41
N ASP A 237 -30.57 -15.76 8.61
CA ASP A 237 -30.77 -17.16 9.00
C ASP A 237 -29.90 -17.58 10.20
N PHE A 238 -28.75 -16.94 10.42
CA PHE A 238 -27.96 -17.16 11.63
C PHE A 238 -28.68 -16.70 12.89
N ASP A 239 -29.30 -15.51 12.87
CA ASP A 239 -29.99 -14.96 14.03
C ASP A 239 -31.24 -15.77 14.36
N THR A 240 -31.97 -16.24 13.34
CA THR A 240 -33.15 -17.12 13.54
C THR A 240 -32.74 -18.46 14.14
N ARG A 241 -31.63 -19.08 13.68
CA ARG A 241 -31.08 -20.32 14.26
C ARG A 241 -30.60 -20.11 15.70
N GLN A 242 -29.94 -18.99 16.00
CA GLN A 242 -29.54 -18.62 17.36
C GLN A 242 -30.76 -18.44 18.29
N GLN A 243 -31.78 -17.72 17.83
CA GLN A 243 -32.99 -17.48 18.63
C GLN A 243 -33.77 -18.78 18.87
N ALA A 244 -33.89 -19.64 17.86
CA ALA A 244 -34.52 -20.95 18.00
C ALA A 244 -33.78 -21.85 19.02
N ALA A 245 -32.44 -21.85 19.00
CA ALA A 245 -31.64 -22.60 19.97
C ALA A 245 -31.80 -22.06 21.40
N LYS A 246 -31.84 -20.73 21.58
CA LYS A 246 -32.07 -20.09 22.90
C LYS A 246 -33.48 -20.38 23.43
N GLN A 247 -34.51 -20.38 22.58
CA GLN A 247 -35.89 -20.70 22.97
C GLN A 247 -36.11 -22.17 23.30
N ALA A 248 -35.42 -23.09 22.60
CA ALA A 248 -35.43 -24.51 22.92
C ALA A 248 -34.79 -24.79 24.29
N ASN A 249 -33.67 -24.14 24.60
CA ASN A 249 -33.01 -24.27 25.91
C ASN A 249 -33.81 -23.63 27.05
N GLY A 250 -34.49 -22.50 26.81
CA GLY A 250 -35.32 -21.84 27.83
C GLY A 250 -36.61 -22.58 28.20
N ARG A 251 -37.16 -23.42 27.31
CA ARG A 251 -38.30 -24.29 27.64
C ARG A 251 -37.89 -25.54 28.43
N ASN A 252 -36.66 -26.00 28.26
CA ASN A 252 -36.15 -27.21 28.91
C ASN A 252 -35.67 -26.99 30.36
N GLU A 253 -35.74 -25.77 30.91
CA GLU A 253 -35.45 -25.53 32.34
C GLU A 253 -36.58 -25.95 33.29
N PHE A 254 -37.81 -26.14 32.81
CA PHE A 254 -38.95 -26.55 33.65
C PHE A 254 -39.12 -28.10 33.75
N GLU A 255 -38.53 -28.88 32.84
CA GLU A 255 -38.59 -30.35 32.86
C GLU A 255 -37.19 -30.96 32.68
N ARG A 256 -36.36 -30.91 33.73
CA ARG A 256 -35.11 -31.69 33.75
C ARG A 256 -35.38 -33.15 34.11
N THR A 257 -35.68 -33.96 33.10
CA THR A 257 -35.38 -35.40 33.11
C THR A 257 -34.92 -35.86 31.73
N SER A 258 -33.63 -36.20 31.64
CA SER A 258 -32.98 -37.06 30.64
C SER A 258 -33.47 -37.01 29.19
N GLY A 259 -32.70 -36.32 28.32
CA GLY A 259 -32.81 -36.46 26.88
C GLY A 259 -31.75 -35.64 26.14
N ASN A 260 -30.75 -36.32 25.59
CA ASN A 260 -29.47 -35.79 25.06
C ASN A 260 -29.56 -35.06 23.70
N ASN A 261 -30.59 -34.24 23.46
CA ASN A 261 -30.80 -33.54 22.18
C ASN A 261 -30.80 -32.00 22.35
N ASP A 262 -29.74 -31.45 22.94
CA ASP A 262 -29.46 -30.02 22.83
C ASP A 262 -29.07 -29.72 21.37
N LEU A 263 -29.83 -28.90 20.64
CA LEU A 263 -29.31 -28.34 19.38
C LEU A 263 -28.11 -27.45 19.72
N PRO A 264 -26.90 -27.73 19.19
CA PRO A 264 -25.74 -26.92 19.51
C PRO A 264 -25.93 -25.52 18.95
N THR A 265 -25.87 -24.50 19.82
CA THR A 265 -25.75 -23.11 19.39
C THR A 265 -24.41 -22.97 18.68
N VAL A 266 -24.42 -22.68 17.38
CA VAL A 266 -23.20 -22.53 16.59
C VAL A 266 -22.55 -21.19 16.94
N PRO A 267 -21.30 -21.16 17.42
CA PRO A 267 -20.62 -19.91 17.71
C PRO A 267 -20.36 -19.12 16.43
N PHE A 268 -20.35 -17.80 16.52
CA PHE A 268 -20.14 -16.94 15.35
C PHE A 268 -18.80 -17.21 14.65
N SER A 269 -17.75 -17.58 15.40
CA SER A 269 -16.42 -17.91 14.85
C SER A 269 -16.41 -19.13 13.93
N SER A 270 -17.26 -20.14 14.17
CA SER A 270 -17.36 -21.29 13.27
C SER A 270 -18.36 -21.09 12.14
N TRP A 271 -19.35 -20.21 12.32
CA TRP A 271 -20.33 -19.88 11.28
C TRP A 271 -19.80 -18.91 10.23
N LEU A 272 -19.03 -17.88 10.64
CA LEU A 272 -18.55 -16.82 9.74
C LEU A 272 -17.78 -17.36 8.51
N PRO A 273 -16.87 -18.35 8.62
CA PRO A 273 -16.23 -18.95 7.45
C PRO A 273 -17.23 -19.56 6.47
N SER A 274 -18.25 -20.27 6.96
CA SER A 274 -19.28 -20.87 6.09
C SER A 274 -20.10 -19.82 5.34
N PHE A 275 -20.42 -18.69 5.99
CA PHE A 275 -21.07 -17.56 5.33
C PHE A 275 -20.18 -16.98 4.22
N TYR A 276 -18.87 -16.81 4.48
CA TYR A 276 -17.93 -16.32 3.48
C TYR A 276 -17.76 -17.27 2.30
N ASP A 277 -17.74 -18.59 2.54
CA ASP A 277 -17.67 -19.58 1.47
C ASP A 277 -18.93 -19.57 0.58
N GLU A 278 -20.12 -19.48 1.19
CA GLU A 278 -21.39 -19.36 0.45
C GLU A 278 -21.47 -18.05 -0.34
N LEU A 279 -21.05 -16.93 0.27
CA LEU A 279 -21.00 -15.63 -0.40
C LEU A 279 -20.00 -15.64 -1.56
N LEU A 280 -18.81 -16.20 -1.36
CA LEU A 280 -17.79 -16.31 -2.41
C LEU A 280 -18.30 -17.16 -3.57
N MET A 281 -18.90 -18.33 -3.28
CA MET A 281 -19.51 -19.18 -4.30
C MET A 281 -20.61 -18.44 -5.08
N TYR A 282 -21.45 -17.66 -4.38
CA TYR A 282 -22.48 -16.85 -5.02
C TYR A 282 -21.86 -15.79 -5.95
N LEU A 283 -20.84 -15.06 -5.47
CA LEU A 283 -20.13 -14.05 -6.26
C LEU A 283 -19.43 -14.66 -7.48
N GLU A 284 -18.82 -15.84 -7.37
CA GLU A 284 -18.20 -16.53 -8.50
C GLU A 284 -19.21 -16.96 -9.57
N GLN A 285 -20.39 -17.43 -9.14
CA GLN A 285 -21.47 -17.78 -10.07
C GLN A 285 -22.01 -16.53 -10.78
N GLU A 286 -22.25 -15.46 -10.02
CA GLU A 286 -22.70 -14.19 -10.58
C GLU A 286 -21.63 -13.52 -11.46
N TRP A 287 -20.34 -13.74 -11.19
CA TRP A 287 -19.25 -13.25 -12.02
C TRP A 287 -19.28 -13.91 -13.39
N LYS A 288 -19.42 -15.24 -13.44
CA LYS A 288 -19.56 -15.99 -14.69
C LYS A 288 -20.83 -15.60 -15.45
N TRP A 289 -21.94 -15.39 -14.74
CA TRP A 289 -23.18 -14.97 -15.38
C TRP A 289 -23.09 -13.55 -15.93
N CYS A 290 -22.56 -12.58 -15.16
CA CYS A 290 -22.38 -11.20 -15.61
C CYS A 290 -21.34 -11.06 -16.72
N MET A 291 -20.31 -11.90 -16.77
CA MET A 291 -19.40 -11.97 -17.91
C MET A 291 -20.14 -12.23 -19.23
N VAL A 292 -21.19 -13.05 -19.20
CA VAL A 292 -22.01 -13.36 -20.38
C VAL A 292 -23.09 -12.29 -20.60
N ALA A 293 -23.82 -11.92 -19.53
CA ALA A 293 -24.93 -10.99 -19.62
C ALA A 293 -24.49 -9.53 -19.81
N PHE A 294 -23.41 -9.09 -19.15
CA PHE A 294 -22.91 -7.72 -19.15
C PHE A 294 -21.38 -7.65 -19.30
N PRO A 295 -20.82 -7.96 -20.49
CA PRO A 295 -19.38 -8.04 -20.71
C PRO A 295 -18.60 -6.76 -20.39
N ASP A 296 -19.22 -5.58 -20.51
CA ASP A 296 -18.53 -4.31 -20.25
C ASP A 296 -18.61 -3.89 -18.76
N ASP A 297 -19.60 -4.39 -18.02
CA ASP A 297 -19.99 -3.82 -16.72
C ASP A 297 -19.74 -4.74 -15.52
N TYR A 298 -19.49 -6.04 -15.74
CA TYR A 298 -19.33 -7.03 -14.66
C TYR A 298 -18.24 -6.62 -13.65
N LYS A 299 -17.18 -5.94 -14.13
CA LYS A 299 -16.06 -5.45 -13.32
C LYS A 299 -16.44 -4.34 -12.33
N MET A 300 -17.60 -3.70 -12.51
CA MET A 300 -18.13 -2.65 -11.65
C MET A 300 -19.35 -3.14 -10.85
N LEU A 301 -20.25 -3.89 -11.48
CA LEU A 301 -21.51 -4.34 -10.87
C LEU A 301 -21.31 -5.27 -9.67
N LEU A 302 -20.41 -6.26 -9.78
CA LEU A 302 -20.20 -7.24 -8.70
C LEU A 302 -19.44 -6.66 -7.49
N PRO A 303 -18.35 -5.90 -7.67
CA PRO A 303 -17.73 -5.18 -6.57
C PRO A 303 -18.72 -4.28 -5.84
N LYS A 304 -19.58 -3.57 -6.58
CA LYS A 304 -20.66 -2.75 -5.99
C LYS A 304 -21.67 -3.58 -5.21
N LEU A 305 -22.09 -4.74 -5.72
CA LEU A 305 -22.95 -5.68 -4.99
C LEU A 305 -22.33 -6.09 -3.64
N LEU A 306 -21.03 -6.39 -3.61
CA LEU A 306 -20.34 -6.75 -2.37
C LEU A 306 -20.25 -5.55 -1.41
N VAL A 307 -19.94 -4.35 -1.90
CA VAL A 307 -19.93 -3.12 -1.07
C VAL A 307 -21.30 -2.90 -0.41
N GLU A 308 -22.37 -2.96 -1.18
CA GLU A 308 -23.75 -2.77 -0.68
C GLU A 308 -24.19 -3.91 0.25
N THR A 309 -23.71 -5.13 0.00
CA THR A 309 -23.93 -6.28 0.89
C THR A 309 -23.30 -6.04 2.25
N MET A 310 -22.02 -5.66 2.28
CA MET A 310 -21.30 -5.37 3.51
C MET A 310 -21.90 -4.17 4.25
N ALA A 311 -22.37 -3.15 3.54
CA ALA A 311 -23.10 -2.02 4.12
C ALA A 311 -24.43 -2.46 4.76
N ALA A 312 -25.20 -3.31 4.07
CA ALA A 312 -26.49 -3.79 4.56
C ALA A 312 -26.39 -4.67 5.81
N VAL A 313 -25.32 -5.47 5.93
CA VAL A 313 -25.07 -6.32 7.11
C VAL A 313 -24.20 -5.64 8.17
N GLY A 314 -23.60 -4.49 7.89
CA GLY A 314 -22.54 -3.90 8.72
C GLY A 314 -22.91 -3.70 10.19
N ALA A 315 -24.10 -3.15 10.46
CA ALA A 315 -24.53 -2.91 11.85
C ALA A 315 -24.74 -4.21 12.64
N SER A 316 -25.36 -5.23 12.04
CA SER A 316 -25.54 -6.54 12.68
C SER A 316 -24.24 -7.32 12.74
N PHE A 317 -23.32 -7.13 11.80
CA PHE A 317 -21.95 -7.66 11.85
C PHE A 317 -21.22 -7.13 13.08
N VAL A 318 -21.17 -5.81 13.28
CA VAL A 318 -20.53 -5.20 14.45
C VAL A 318 -21.15 -5.72 15.76
N SER A 319 -22.47 -5.87 15.80
CA SER A 319 -23.19 -6.46 16.94
C SER A 319 -22.76 -7.91 17.20
N ARG A 320 -22.67 -8.76 16.16
CA ARG A 320 -22.21 -10.15 16.27
C ARG A 320 -20.74 -10.26 16.68
N LEU A 321 -19.86 -9.37 16.19
CA LEU A 321 -18.47 -9.27 16.65
C LEU A 321 -18.39 -8.94 18.14
N ASN A 322 -19.18 -7.96 18.58
CA ASN A 322 -19.19 -7.54 19.97
C ASN A 322 -19.72 -8.67 20.87
N LEU A 323 -20.77 -9.38 20.46
CA LEU A 323 -21.27 -10.55 21.19
C LEU A 323 -20.25 -11.70 21.21
N ALA A 324 -19.67 -12.05 20.07
CA ALA A 324 -18.71 -13.14 19.95
C ALA A 324 -17.47 -12.93 20.83
N THR A 325 -16.96 -11.69 20.86
CA THR A 325 -15.84 -11.33 21.75
C THR A 325 -16.26 -11.32 23.22
N GLY A 326 -17.49 -10.95 23.53
CA GLY A 326 -18.05 -11.01 24.89
C GLY A 326 -18.31 -12.43 25.43
N GLU A 327 -18.59 -13.41 24.56
CA GLU A 327 -18.89 -14.78 24.97
C GLU A 327 -17.64 -15.61 25.36
N VAL A 328 -16.44 -15.09 25.09
CA VAL A 328 -15.16 -15.79 25.31
C VAL A 328 -14.88 -16.06 26.79
N LEU A 329 -15.31 -15.14 27.68
CA LEU A 329 -15.16 -15.28 29.13
C LEU A 329 -16.52 -15.43 29.81
N PRO A 330 -16.61 -16.24 30.88
CA PRO A 330 -17.87 -16.44 31.60
C PRO A 330 -18.41 -15.14 32.23
N GLU A 331 -17.53 -14.27 32.72
CA GLU A 331 -17.90 -13.00 33.37
C GLU A 331 -18.55 -12.01 32.38
N THR A 332 -17.97 -11.88 31.18
CA THR A 332 -18.50 -10.99 30.13
C THR A 332 -19.68 -11.61 29.41
N LYS A 333 -19.71 -12.95 29.27
CA LYS A 333 -20.85 -13.70 28.75
C LYS A 333 -22.09 -13.52 29.60
N ALA A 334 -21.97 -13.57 30.93
CA ALA A 334 -23.08 -13.36 31.86
C ALA A 334 -23.71 -11.96 31.74
N LEU A 335 -22.93 -10.98 31.28
CA LEU A 335 -23.38 -9.60 31.13
C LEU A 335 -23.75 -9.23 29.69
N SER A 336 -23.53 -10.14 28.72
CA SER A 336 -23.69 -9.88 27.28
C SER A 336 -22.92 -8.65 26.77
N LYS A 337 -21.70 -8.45 27.28
CA LYS A 337 -20.87 -7.27 26.99
C LYS A 337 -19.67 -7.67 26.15
N GLY A 338 -19.39 -6.90 25.10
CA GLY A 338 -18.20 -7.08 24.27
C GLY A 338 -17.16 -5.98 24.43
N ILE A 339 -16.11 -6.02 23.63
CA ILE A 339 -14.98 -5.09 23.70
C ILE A 339 -15.43 -3.62 23.65
N LEU A 340 -16.35 -3.27 22.73
CA LEU A 340 -16.79 -1.87 22.58
C LEU A 340 -17.58 -1.38 23.80
N ASP A 341 -18.35 -2.25 24.43
CA ASP A 341 -19.10 -1.90 25.65
C ASP A 341 -18.16 -1.73 26.84
N ILE A 342 -17.15 -2.61 26.96
CA ILE A 342 -16.16 -2.52 28.05
C ILE A 342 -15.37 -1.21 27.93
N LEU A 343 -14.94 -0.84 26.72
CA LEU A 343 -14.22 0.42 26.47
C LEU A 343 -15.06 1.67 26.74
N SER A 344 -16.39 1.57 26.61
CA SER A 344 -17.28 2.73 26.78
C SER A 344 -17.54 3.06 28.26
N GLY A 345 -16.97 2.30 29.20
CA GLY A 345 -17.03 2.59 30.64
C GLY A 345 -18.36 2.23 31.31
N ASP A 346 -19.28 1.59 30.58
CA ASP A 346 -20.65 1.25 30.99
C ASP A 346 -20.72 -0.03 31.86
N MET A 347 -19.63 -0.35 32.57
CA MET A 347 -19.42 -1.63 33.26
C MET A 347 -19.45 -1.51 34.79
N PRO A 348 -19.92 -2.55 35.50
CA PRO A 348 -19.71 -2.67 36.94
C PRO A 348 -18.20 -2.62 37.28
N LYS A 349 -17.84 -2.01 38.42
CA LYS A 349 -16.45 -1.92 38.88
C LYS A 349 -15.79 -3.30 38.88
N GLY A 350 -14.73 -3.48 38.09
CA GLY A 350 -13.87 -4.67 38.12
C GLY A 350 -13.70 -5.40 36.78
N ILE A 351 -14.62 -5.24 35.83
CA ILE A 351 -14.54 -5.96 34.54
C ILE A 351 -13.66 -5.18 33.58
N LYS A 352 -12.54 -5.80 33.21
CA LYS A 352 -11.54 -5.23 32.31
C LYS A 352 -11.44 -6.05 31.03
N ILE A 353 -10.92 -5.41 29.99
CA ILE A 353 -10.56 -6.08 28.76
C ILE A 353 -9.39 -7.01 29.05
N GLN A 354 -9.51 -8.25 28.60
CA GLN A 354 -8.47 -9.28 28.71
C GLN A 354 -7.98 -9.69 27.31
N THR A 355 -6.77 -10.25 27.27
CA THR A 355 -6.09 -10.75 26.06
C THR A 355 -6.99 -11.63 25.19
N LYS A 356 -7.75 -12.55 25.81
CA LYS A 356 -8.65 -13.47 25.10
C LYS A 356 -9.73 -12.79 24.25
N HIS A 357 -10.22 -11.61 24.65
CA HIS A 357 -11.20 -10.88 23.85
C HIS A 357 -10.57 -10.41 22.53
N LEU A 358 -9.35 -9.86 22.61
CA LEU A 358 -8.63 -9.36 21.45
C LEU A 358 -8.17 -10.52 20.55
N GLU A 359 -7.76 -11.66 21.12
CA GLU A 359 -7.44 -12.88 20.36
C GLU A 359 -8.64 -13.38 19.54
N ALA A 360 -9.84 -13.44 20.15
CA ALA A 360 -11.06 -13.80 19.42
C ALA A 360 -11.40 -12.81 18.31
N LEU A 361 -11.18 -11.51 18.54
CA LEU A 361 -11.35 -10.48 17.51
C LEU A 361 -10.34 -10.65 16.36
N ILE A 362 -9.08 -11.00 16.67
CA ILE A 362 -8.04 -11.28 15.69
C ILE A 362 -8.38 -12.52 14.87
N GLU A 363 -8.91 -13.57 15.48
CA GLU A 363 -9.35 -14.78 14.77
C GLU A 363 -10.44 -14.45 13.74
N LEU A 364 -11.47 -13.70 14.14
CA LEU A 364 -12.54 -13.23 13.25
C LEU A 364 -11.99 -12.30 12.15
N HIS A 365 -11.03 -11.43 12.50
CA HIS A 365 -10.35 -10.59 11.52
C HIS A 365 -9.56 -11.40 10.49
N ASN A 366 -8.84 -12.43 10.93
CA ASN A 366 -8.03 -13.29 10.07
C ASN A 366 -8.89 -14.13 9.12
N THR A 367 -10.04 -14.64 9.59
CA THR A 367 -11.01 -15.33 8.71
C THR A 367 -11.55 -14.37 7.64
N THR A 368 -11.89 -13.14 8.03
CA THR A 368 -12.26 -12.07 7.07
C THR A 368 -11.12 -11.76 6.10
N GLY A 369 -9.87 -11.82 6.57
CA GLY A 369 -8.71 -11.59 5.70
C GLY A 369 -8.46 -12.68 4.67
N THR A 370 -8.80 -13.93 4.97
CA THR A 370 -8.79 -14.99 3.96
C THR A 370 -9.87 -14.77 2.91
N PHE A 371 -11.08 -14.38 3.31
CA PHE A 371 -12.13 -13.97 2.38
C PHE A 371 -11.70 -12.78 1.51
N ALA A 372 -11.11 -11.74 2.10
CA ALA A 372 -10.63 -10.56 1.38
C ALA A 372 -9.57 -10.91 0.32
N ARG A 373 -8.65 -11.84 0.60
CA ARG A 373 -7.68 -12.33 -0.41
C ARG A 373 -8.38 -13.05 -1.57
N ASN A 374 -9.38 -13.88 -1.29
CA ASN A 374 -10.15 -14.54 -2.34
C ASN A 374 -10.90 -13.53 -3.22
N ILE A 375 -11.44 -12.46 -2.62
CA ILE A 375 -12.05 -11.35 -3.35
C ILE A 375 -11.03 -10.59 -4.21
N GLN A 376 -9.80 -10.38 -3.74
CA GLN A 376 -8.72 -9.79 -4.55
C GLN A 376 -8.39 -10.65 -5.77
N HIS A 377 -8.39 -11.97 -5.63
CA HIS A 377 -8.19 -12.88 -6.75
C HIS A 377 -9.36 -12.84 -7.74
N LEU A 378 -10.60 -12.91 -7.23
CA LEU A 378 -11.81 -12.87 -8.06
C LEU A 378 -11.94 -11.57 -8.86
N PHE A 379 -11.61 -10.43 -8.24
CA PHE A 379 -11.70 -9.09 -8.83
C PHE A 379 -10.35 -8.56 -9.32
N SER A 380 -9.40 -9.45 -9.61
CA SER A 380 -8.03 -9.08 -10.05
C SER A 380 -8.03 -8.23 -11.33
N GLU A 381 -9.01 -8.45 -12.21
CA GLU A 381 -9.19 -7.69 -13.45
C GLU A 381 -9.93 -6.35 -13.30
N SER A 382 -10.51 -6.06 -12.13
CA SER A 382 -11.21 -4.80 -11.88
C SER A 382 -10.24 -3.64 -11.70
N ASP A 383 -10.74 -2.41 -11.83
CA ASP A 383 -9.98 -1.20 -11.48
C ASP A 383 -9.50 -1.28 -10.02
N LEU A 384 -8.27 -0.85 -9.77
CA LEU A 384 -7.65 -0.85 -8.46
C LEU A 384 -8.47 -0.04 -7.43
N ARG A 385 -9.07 1.08 -7.84
CA ARG A 385 -9.94 1.89 -6.96
C ARG A 385 -11.19 1.12 -6.55
N VAL A 386 -11.82 0.45 -7.51
CA VAL A 386 -13.02 -0.37 -7.26
C VAL A 386 -12.69 -1.54 -6.32
N LEU A 387 -11.56 -2.21 -6.56
CA LEU A 387 -11.08 -3.27 -5.67
C LEU A 387 -10.80 -2.74 -4.26
N MET A 388 -10.14 -1.58 -4.15
CA MET A 388 -9.85 -0.94 -2.87
C MET A 388 -11.12 -0.63 -2.07
N ASP A 389 -12.11 0.02 -2.69
CA ASP A 389 -13.38 0.36 -2.05
C ASP A 389 -14.15 -0.89 -1.60
N THR A 390 -14.04 -1.97 -2.37
CA THR A 390 -14.62 -3.27 -2.01
C THR A 390 -13.97 -3.86 -0.76
N LEU A 391 -12.64 -3.87 -0.70
CA LEU A 391 -11.91 -4.36 0.47
C LEU A 391 -12.18 -3.51 1.72
N LYS A 392 -12.30 -2.19 1.56
CA LYS A 392 -12.71 -1.29 2.65
C LYS A 392 -14.06 -1.69 3.21
N ALA A 393 -15.05 -1.96 2.34
CA ALA A 393 -16.37 -2.40 2.77
C ALA A 393 -16.32 -3.73 3.54
N VAL A 394 -15.48 -4.68 3.10
CA VAL A 394 -15.29 -5.98 3.78
C VAL A 394 -14.71 -5.82 5.19
N TYR A 395 -13.75 -4.91 5.37
CA TYR A 395 -13.11 -4.67 6.68
C TYR A 395 -13.81 -3.64 7.55
N LEU A 396 -14.79 -2.91 7.03
CA LEU A 396 -15.51 -1.86 7.74
C LEU A 396 -16.04 -2.28 9.13
N PRO A 397 -16.56 -3.52 9.35
CA PRO A 397 -17.03 -3.94 10.67
C PRO A 397 -15.95 -3.96 11.76
N TYR A 398 -14.66 -4.00 11.40
CA TYR A 398 -13.53 -4.01 12.34
C TYR A 398 -12.97 -2.62 12.64
N GLU A 399 -13.38 -1.59 11.89
CA GLU A 399 -12.70 -0.29 11.91
C GLU A 399 -12.81 0.43 13.25
N SER A 400 -13.98 0.37 13.90
CA SER A 400 -14.19 0.96 15.23
C SER A 400 -13.27 0.35 16.31
N TYR A 401 -13.02 -0.95 16.22
CA TYR A 401 -12.09 -1.65 17.10
C TYR A 401 -10.64 -1.25 16.80
N LYS A 402 -10.26 -1.15 15.52
CA LYS A 402 -8.90 -0.73 15.12
C LYS A 402 -8.58 0.69 15.57
N GLN A 403 -9.53 1.62 15.46
CA GLN A 403 -9.38 2.99 15.97
C GLN A 403 -9.15 3.06 17.48
N ARG A 404 -9.68 2.08 18.24
CA ARG A 404 -9.48 1.98 19.69
C ARG A 404 -8.39 0.97 20.08
N TYR A 405 -7.58 0.50 19.13
CA TYR A 405 -6.56 -0.52 19.37
C TYR A 405 -5.58 -0.13 20.47
N GLY A 406 -5.04 1.08 20.42
CA GLY A 406 -4.15 1.58 21.47
C GLY A 406 -4.76 1.60 22.86
N GLN A 407 -6.08 1.81 22.99
CA GLN A 407 -6.77 1.79 24.29
C GLN A 407 -6.93 0.36 24.80
N MET A 408 -7.30 -0.57 23.92
CA MET A 408 -7.44 -1.99 24.25
C MET A 408 -6.10 -2.59 24.69
N GLU A 409 -5.05 -2.39 23.90
CA GLU A 409 -3.74 -3.00 24.17
C GLU A 409 -3.13 -2.47 25.47
N ARG A 410 -3.23 -1.16 25.74
CA ARG A 410 -2.80 -0.57 27.03
C ARG A 410 -3.56 -1.17 28.21
N ALA A 411 -4.88 -1.32 28.11
CA ALA A 411 -5.70 -1.89 29.18
C ALA A 411 -5.34 -3.36 29.46
N ILE A 412 -5.12 -4.15 28.40
CA ILE A 412 -4.69 -5.55 28.50
C ILE A 412 -3.31 -5.62 29.16
N LEU A 413 -2.31 -4.94 28.61
CA LEU A 413 -0.93 -4.99 29.10
C LEU A 413 -0.83 -4.50 30.56
N SER A 414 -1.56 -3.45 30.93
CA SER A 414 -1.55 -2.94 32.31
C SER A 414 -2.15 -3.97 33.28
N SER A 415 -3.18 -4.71 32.87
CA SER A 415 -3.76 -5.78 33.67
C SER A 415 -2.81 -6.98 33.82
N GLU A 416 -2.14 -7.39 32.74
CA GLU A 416 -1.18 -8.51 32.75
C GLU A 416 0.04 -8.17 33.62
N ILE A 417 0.61 -6.96 33.49
CA ILE A 417 1.75 -6.52 34.34
C ILE A 417 1.37 -6.41 35.81
N ALA A 418 0.16 -5.95 36.13
CA ALA A 418 -0.31 -5.91 37.51
C ALA A 418 -0.45 -7.32 38.13
N GLY A 419 -0.61 -8.36 37.30
CA GLY A 419 -0.64 -9.76 37.73
C GLY A 419 0.74 -10.41 37.90
N VAL A 420 1.82 -9.74 37.48
CA VAL A 420 3.19 -10.24 37.63
C VAL A 420 3.61 -10.13 39.09
N ASP A 421 3.99 -11.27 39.69
CA ASP A 421 4.42 -11.32 41.09
C ASP A 421 5.81 -10.71 41.28
N LEU A 422 5.83 -9.52 41.87
CA LEU A 422 7.01 -8.75 42.25
C LEU A 422 7.32 -8.87 43.76
N SER A 423 7.07 -10.04 44.36
CA SER A 423 7.43 -10.36 45.75
C SER A 423 8.82 -9.82 46.16
N GLU A 424 8.99 -9.52 47.46
CA GLU A 424 10.17 -8.89 48.10
C GLU A 424 11.46 -9.75 48.05
N THR A 425 11.64 -10.58 47.04
CA THR A 425 12.89 -11.31 46.79
C THR A 425 13.44 -10.91 45.43
N VAL A 426 14.74 -10.63 45.39
CA VAL A 426 15.45 -10.22 44.17
C VAL A 426 15.30 -11.27 43.06
N ARG A 427 15.21 -12.55 43.44
CA ARG A 427 14.96 -13.66 42.51
C ARG A 427 13.62 -13.55 41.79
N ARG A 428 12.52 -13.20 42.48
CA ARG A 428 11.20 -12.99 41.83
C ARG A 428 11.24 -11.82 40.87
N MET A 429 11.98 -10.77 41.20
CA MET A 429 12.21 -9.65 40.28
C MET A 429 12.96 -10.11 39.02
N GLU A 430 14.02 -10.92 39.16
CA GLU A 430 14.75 -11.48 38.02
C GLU A 430 13.85 -12.36 37.12
N GLU A 431 13.06 -13.25 37.75
CA GLU A 431 12.12 -14.15 37.07
C GLU A 431 10.94 -13.41 36.39
N SER A 432 10.62 -12.18 36.84
CA SER A 432 9.57 -11.35 36.26
C SER A 432 9.97 -10.70 34.92
N ILE A 433 11.27 -10.45 34.69
CA ILE A 433 11.76 -9.76 33.49
C ILE A 433 11.42 -10.53 32.21
N PRO A 434 11.73 -11.84 32.08
CA PRO A 434 11.36 -12.62 30.89
C PRO A 434 9.86 -12.66 30.65
N GLN A 435 9.04 -12.69 31.71
CA GLN A 435 7.58 -12.73 31.59
C GLN A 435 7.06 -11.44 30.95
N VAL A 436 7.54 -10.28 31.42
CA VAL A 436 7.15 -8.99 30.84
C VAL A 436 7.61 -8.88 29.39
N ILE A 437 8.83 -9.30 29.06
CA ILE A 437 9.32 -9.25 27.67
C ILE A 437 8.43 -10.06 26.73
N VAL A 438 8.00 -11.26 27.13
CA VAL A 438 7.06 -12.09 26.34
C VAL A 438 5.72 -11.38 26.13
N LEU A 439 5.19 -10.67 27.14
CA LEU A 439 3.96 -9.89 27.01
C LEU A 439 4.10 -8.77 25.98
N LEU A 440 5.26 -8.08 25.96
CA LEU A 440 5.55 -7.03 24.99
C LEU A 440 5.70 -7.59 23.57
N GLU A 441 6.42 -8.71 23.40
CA GLU A 441 6.54 -9.38 22.09
C GLU A 441 5.19 -9.81 21.54
N ALA A 442 4.34 -10.40 22.38
CA ALA A 442 2.99 -10.80 22.00
C ALA A 442 2.12 -9.60 21.59
N SER A 443 2.32 -8.42 22.19
CA SER A 443 1.59 -7.20 21.78
C SER A 443 1.97 -6.71 20.39
N VAL A 444 3.24 -6.86 20.00
CA VAL A 444 3.72 -6.55 18.64
C VAL A 444 3.04 -7.47 17.62
N GLU A 445 2.99 -8.78 17.91
CA GLU A 445 2.33 -9.77 17.04
C GLU A 445 0.82 -9.53 16.92
N ARG A 446 0.13 -9.18 18.02
CA ARG A 446 -1.30 -8.84 18.00
C ARG A 446 -1.57 -7.59 17.17
N CYS A 447 -0.75 -6.54 17.32
CA CYS A 447 -0.88 -5.30 16.56
C CYS A 447 -0.75 -5.56 15.06
N LEU A 448 0.28 -6.33 14.67
CA LEU A 448 0.51 -6.74 13.29
C LEU A 448 -0.68 -7.54 12.74
N SER A 449 -1.09 -8.56 13.48
CA SER A 449 -2.17 -9.46 13.05
C SER A 449 -3.51 -8.75 12.89
N PHE A 450 -3.83 -7.79 13.76
CA PHE A 450 -5.12 -7.10 13.73
C PHE A 450 -5.15 -5.89 12.79
N THR A 451 -4.08 -5.10 12.77
CA THR A 451 -4.06 -3.78 12.13
C THR A 451 -3.20 -3.74 10.86
N GLY A 452 -2.42 -4.79 10.58
CA GLY A 452 -1.42 -4.79 9.50
C GLY A 452 -0.28 -3.80 9.73
N GLY A 453 -0.13 -3.28 10.96
CA GLY A 453 0.87 -2.26 11.31
C GLY A 453 0.39 -0.81 11.15
N SER A 454 -0.88 -0.57 10.82
CA SER A 454 -1.44 0.79 10.68
C SER A 454 -1.62 1.54 12.02
N GLU A 455 -1.55 0.86 13.16
CA GLU A 455 -1.66 1.42 14.52
C GLU A 455 -0.36 1.25 15.33
N VAL A 456 0.79 1.15 14.65
CA VAL A 456 2.11 0.99 15.29
C VAL A 456 2.46 2.18 16.19
N ASP A 457 2.08 3.40 15.80
CA ASP A 457 2.27 4.61 16.60
C ASP A 457 1.60 4.50 17.98
N GLU A 458 0.35 4.03 18.01
CA GLU A 458 -0.37 3.76 19.25
C GLU A 458 0.20 2.59 20.06
N LEU A 459 0.69 1.54 19.38
CA LEU A 459 1.39 0.43 20.03
C LEU A 459 2.66 0.91 20.72
N LEU A 460 3.48 1.73 20.07
CA LEU A 460 4.73 2.23 20.64
C LEU A 460 4.48 3.04 21.90
N LEU A 461 3.46 3.91 21.89
CA LEU A 461 3.03 4.63 23.09
C LEU A 461 2.57 3.68 24.20
N ALA A 462 1.84 2.60 23.86
CA ALA A 462 1.43 1.60 24.83
C ALA A 462 2.63 0.86 25.45
N LEU A 463 3.61 0.47 24.64
CA LEU A 463 4.84 -0.19 25.11
C LEU A 463 5.64 0.71 26.06
N ASP A 464 5.75 2.00 25.73
CA ASP A 464 6.43 3.01 26.56
C ASP A 464 5.74 3.13 27.93
N ASP A 465 4.41 3.35 27.95
CA ASP A 465 3.62 3.50 29.18
C ASP A 465 3.80 2.28 30.11
N ILE A 466 3.74 1.08 29.53
CA ILE A 466 3.77 -0.21 30.21
C ILE A 466 5.17 -0.52 30.76
N MET A 467 6.22 -0.24 30.01
CA MET A 467 7.60 -0.37 30.50
C MET A 467 7.92 0.63 31.62
N LEU A 468 7.41 1.86 31.52
CA LEU A 468 7.54 2.85 32.60
C LEU A 468 6.78 2.41 33.86
N GLN A 469 5.60 1.83 33.71
CA GLN A 469 4.82 1.26 34.82
C GLN A 469 5.61 0.13 35.50
N TYR A 470 6.11 -0.83 34.73
CA TYR A 470 6.87 -1.97 35.25
C TYR A 470 8.16 -1.56 35.98
N ILE A 471 8.95 -0.64 35.42
CA ILE A 471 10.16 -0.13 36.09
C ILE A 471 9.82 0.59 37.38
N SER A 472 8.71 1.34 37.40
CA SER A 472 8.27 2.04 38.61
C SER A 472 7.90 1.04 39.71
N SER A 473 7.24 -0.07 39.36
CA SER A 473 6.95 -1.18 40.28
C SER A 473 8.22 -1.85 40.79
N LEU A 474 9.20 -2.15 39.92
CA LEU A 474 10.51 -2.66 40.33
C LEU A 474 11.26 -1.70 41.26
N GLN A 475 11.16 -0.38 41.03
CA GLN A 475 11.77 0.63 41.90
C GLN A 475 11.07 0.76 43.26
N GLU A 476 9.78 0.46 43.33
CA GLU A 476 9.03 0.43 44.58
C GLU A 476 9.38 -0.82 45.41
N THR A 477 9.47 -1.98 44.77
CA THR A 477 9.86 -3.24 45.44
C THR A 477 11.32 -3.21 45.90
N LEU A 478 12.21 -2.56 45.15
CA LEU A 478 13.57 -2.30 45.64
C LEU A 478 13.61 -1.37 46.85
N ARG A 479 12.73 -0.36 46.89
CA ARG A 479 12.65 0.56 48.04
C ARG A 479 12.14 -0.16 49.29
N SER A 480 11.14 -1.03 49.15
CA SER A 480 10.68 -1.85 50.29
C SER A 480 11.78 -2.82 50.76
N LEU A 481 12.46 -3.49 49.83
CA LEU A 481 13.57 -4.39 50.18
C LEU A 481 14.72 -3.65 50.89
N ARG A 482 15.07 -2.44 50.44
CA ARG A 482 16.08 -1.59 51.09
C ARG A 482 15.71 -1.25 52.54
N ALA A 483 14.45 -0.90 52.78
CA ALA A 483 13.96 -0.59 54.11
C ALA A 483 14.02 -1.81 55.05
N VAL A 484 13.71 -3.00 54.54
CA VAL A 484 13.80 -4.27 55.29
C VAL A 484 15.25 -4.64 55.60
N CYS A 485 16.19 -4.37 54.70
CA CYS A 485 17.63 -4.60 54.91
C CYS A 485 18.34 -3.55 55.79
N GLY A 486 17.61 -2.56 56.35
CA GLY A 486 18.16 -1.62 57.33
C GLY A 486 19.09 -0.52 56.77
N VAL A 487 19.22 -0.39 55.45
CA VAL A 487 20.18 0.53 54.82
C VAL A 487 19.77 2.02 54.95
N ASP A 488 18.49 2.30 55.19
CA ASP A 488 17.98 3.68 55.36
C ASP A 488 18.00 4.17 56.82
N ASN A 489 18.38 3.34 57.81
CA ASN A 489 18.48 3.72 59.22
C ASN A 489 19.80 4.44 59.53
N ASN A 490 19.93 5.67 59.02
CA ASN A 490 21.01 6.59 59.41
C ASN A 490 20.49 7.76 60.27
N THR A 491 19.52 7.50 61.14
CA THR A 491 19.19 8.42 62.24
C THR A 491 19.92 7.96 63.50
N ILE A 492 21.12 8.52 63.67
CA ILE A 492 21.85 8.52 64.93
C ILE A 492 21.01 9.29 65.96
N ASP A 493 20.29 8.59 66.83
CA ASP A 493 19.81 9.15 68.09
C ASP A 493 20.85 8.84 69.18
N PRO A 494 21.52 9.84 69.77
CA PRO A 494 22.48 9.61 70.84
C PRO A 494 21.76 9.69 72.19
N LYS A 495 21.50 8.54 72.81
CA LYS A 495 21.27 8.27 74.27
C LYS A 495 20.65 6.87 74.38
N GLU A 496 21.02 5.94 75.25
CA GLU A 496 21.76 5.93 76.51
C GLU A 496 22.00 4.44 76.87
N GLY A 497 23.11 4.11 77.56
CA GLY A 497 23.11 2.95 78.47
C GLY A 497 23.71 1.62 78.00
N SER A 498 25.04 1.53 77.97
CA SER A 498 25.88 0.46 78.57
C SER A 498 25.24 -0.92 78.86
N GLN A 499 25.60 -1.94 78.08
CA GLN A 499 26.19 -3.24 78.51
C GLN A 499 26.15 -4.28 77.37
N SER A 500 27.31 -4.65 76.80
CA SER A 500 27.65 -5.97 76.21
C SER A 500 28.81 -5.87 75.19
N THR A 501 30.00 -5.51 75.66
CA THR A 501 31.24 -5.66 74.88
C THR A 501 31.78 -7.08 75.04
N ARG A 502 31.57 -7.92 74.02
CA ARG A 502 32.40 -9.07 73.54
C ARG A 502 31.60 -10.15 72.79
N LYS A 503 30.65 -9.76 71.94
CA LYS A 503 29.98 -10.67 70.99
C LYS A 503 29.54 -10.01 69.67
N ALA A 504 30.05 -8.82 69.35
CA ALA A 504 29.56 -7.98 68.24
C ALA A 504 30.41 -8.01 66.96
N ASP A 505 31.68 -8.45 67.01
CA ASP A 505 32.61 -8.37 65.85
C ASP A 505 32.51 -9.55 64.85
N LEU A 506 31.68 -10.57 65.12
CA LEU A 506 31.48 -11.72 64.22
C LEU A 506 30.14 -11.68 63.48
N SER A 507 29.16 -10.94 64.00
CA SER A 507 27.84 -10.76 63.38
C SER A 507 27.79 -9.58 62.40
N SER A 508 28.66 -8.56 62.56
CA SER A 508 28.72 -7.42 61.63
C SER A 508 29.18 -7.84 60.24
N ASN A 509 30.22 -8.67 60.14
CA ASN A 509 30.72 -9.13 58.85
C ASN A 509 29.69 -9.99 58.11
N GLU A 510 28.91 -10.82 58.79
CA GLU A 510 27.90 -11.69 58.16
C GLU A 510 26.71 -10.88 57.62
N GLU A 511 26.32 -9.81 58.32
CA GLU A 511 25.32 -8.83 57.87
C GLU A 511 25.85 -7.96 56.70
N GLU A 512 27.10 -7.52 56.75
CA GLU A 512 27.77 -6.77 55.67
C GLU A 512 27.92 -7.61 54.39
N TRP A 513 28.35 -8.87 54.50
CA TRP A 513 28.41 -9.79 53.35
C TRP A 513 27.01 -10.09 52.78
N SER A 514 25.97 -10.12 53.62
CA SER A 514 24.58 -10.25 53.17
C SER A 514 24.11 -9.03 52.37
N ILE A 515 24.49 -7.81 52.79
CA ILE A 515 24.21 -6.56 52.07
C ILE A 515 24.93 -6.54 50.72
N VAL A 516 26.21 -6.94 50.68
CA VAL A 516 26.99 -7.02 49.43
C VAL A 516 26.39 -8.05 48.48
N GLN A 517 25.98 -9.22 48.99
CA GLN A 517 25.30 -10.26 48.21
C GLN A 517 23.96 -9.77 47.66
N GLY A 518 23.16 -9.03 48.46
CA GLY A 518 21.92 -8.41 48.02
C GLY A 518 22.13 -7.36 46.93
N ALA A 519 23.13 -6.49 47.09
CA ALA A 519 23.49 -5.48 46.09
C ALA A 519 23.93 -6.12 44.76
N LEU A 520 24.71 -7.21 44.82
CA LEU A 520 25.13 -7.95 43.64
C LEU A 520 23.95 -8.61 42.92
N GLN A 521 23.00 -9.19 43.66
CA GLN A 521 21.77 -9.76 43.07
C GLN A 521 20.92 -8.68 42.40
N ILE A 522 20.81 -7.49 42.99
CA ILE A 522 20.05 -6.38 42.37
C ILE A 522 20.75 -5.88 41.10
N LEU A 523 22.09 -5.84 41.08
CA LEU A 523 22.85 -5.56 39.86
C LEU A 523 22.58 -6.60 38.77
N THR A 524 22.47 -7.89 39.13
CA THR A 524 22.08 -8.95 38.18
C THR A 524 20.68 -8.70 37.60
N VAL A 525 19.72 -8.25 38.41
CA VAL A 525 18.38 -7.84 37.92
C VAL A 525 18.48 -6.65 36.96
N ALA A 526 19.31 -5.65 37.27
CA ALA A 526 19.55 -4.50 36.40
C ALA A 526 20.15 -4.89 35.05
N ASP A 527 21.14 -5.78 35.07
CA ASP A 527 21.82 -6.29 33.87
C ASP A 527 20.90 -7.18 33.04
N CYS A 528 20.13 -8.06 33.69
CA CYS A 528 19.09 -8.87 33.04
C CYS A 528 18.03 -8.00 32.36
N LEU A 529 17.53 -6.96 33.05
CA LEU A 529 16.54 -6.03 32.50
C LEU A 529 17.10 -5.28 31.29
N THR A 530 18.34 -4.79 31.39
CA THR A 530 19.01 -4.03 30.33
C THR A 530 19.26 -4.90 29.10
N SER A 531 19.87 -6.08 29.30
CA SER A 531 20.17 -7.02 28.22
C SER A 531 18.91 -7.50 27.51
N ARG A 532 17.89 -7.96 28.25
CA ARG A 532 16.63 -8.43 27.65
C ARG A 532 15.85 -7.31 26.96
N SER A 533 15.81 -6.11 27.53
CA SER A 533 15.17 -4.96 26.87
C SER A 533 15.87 -4.58 25.57
N SER A 534 17.20 -4.68 25.51
CA SER A 534 17.97 -4.40 24.29
C SER A 534 17.69 -5.42 23.17
N VAL A 535 17.50 -6.70 23.53
CA VAL A 535 17.13 -7.77 22.58
C VAL A 535 15.71 -7.53 22.06
N PHE A 536 14.77 -7.23 22.95
CA PHE A 536 13.40 -6.87 22.56
C PHE A 536 13.37 -5.67 21.62
N GLU A 537 14.14 -4.61 21.91
CA GLU A 537 14.24 -3.42 21.07
C GLU A 537 14.79 -3.76 19.67
N ALA A 538 15.80 -4.65 19.58
CA ALA A 538 16.30 -5.12 18.29
C ALA A 538 15.24 -5.91 17.50
N SER A 539 14.47 -6.77 18.18
CA SER A 539 13.35 -7.51 17.60
C SER A 539 12.25 -6.57 17.08
N LEU A 540 11.89 -5.56 17.88
CA LEU A 540 10.91 -4.53 17.53
C LEU A 540 11.36 -3.74 16.29
N ARG A 541 12.62 -3.27 16.24
CA ARG A 541 13.14 -2.58 15.04
C ARG A 541 13.08 -3.47 13.80
N ALA A 542 13.42 -4.75 13.92
CA ALA A 542 13.32 -5.69 12.80
C ALA A 542 11.87 -5.89 12.35
N ALA A 543 10.91 -5.91 13.29
CA ALA A 543 9.48 -5.96 12.96
C ALA A 543 9.02 -4.69 12.24
N LEU A 544 9.39 -3.51 12.74
CA LEU A 544 9.05 -2.23 12.11
C LEU A 544 9.65 -2.08 10.71
N ALA A 545 10.89 -2.48 10.51
CA ALA A 545 11.53 -2.47 9.18
C ALA A 545 10.77 -3.36 8.18
N ARG A 546 10.34 -4.56 8.61
CA ARG A 546 9.50 -5.44 7.78
C ARG A 546 8.17 -4.79 7.39
N ILE A 547 7.50 -4.13 8.35
CA ILE A 547 6.27 -3.38 8.07
C ILE A 547 6.53 -2.27 7.06
N SER A 548 7.60 -1.49 7.24
CA SER A 548 7.96 -0.42 6.31
C SER A 548 8.10 -0.91 4.88
N THR A 549 8.79 -2.04 4.68
CA THR A 549 8.93 -2.64 3.34
C THR A 549 7.60 -3.14 2.77
N SER A 550 6.76 -3.77 3.59
CA SER A 550 5.44 -4.27 3.17
C SER A 550 4.51 -3.12 2.77
N LEU A 551 4.40 -2.09 3.61
CA LEU A 551 3.57 -0.91 3.35
C LEU A 551 4.06 -0.11 2.15
N SER A 552 5.36 0.06 1.97
CA SER A 552 5.92 0.76 0.82
C SER A 552 5.57 0.04 -0.49
N PHE A 553 5.65 -1.30 -0.50
CA PHE A 553 5.29 -2.10 -1.65
C PHE A 553 3.78 -2.04 -1.97
N SER A 554 2.92 -2.15 -0.95
CA SER A 554 1.46 -2.13 -1.15
C SER A 554 0.89 -0.74 -1.45
N VAL A 555 1.44 0.33 -0.85
CA VAL A 555 0.93 1.71 -0.98
C VAL A 555 1.52 2.45 -2.19
N PHE A 556 2.80 2.24 -2.52
CA PHE A 556 3.45 2.92 -3.65
C PHE A 556 3.61 2.06 -4.90
N GLY A 557 3.75 0.74 -4.76
CA GLY A 557 3.79 -0.18 -5.92
C GLY A 557 2.48 -0.18 -6.73
N SER A 558 1.34 0.10 -6.09
CA SER A 558 0.03 0.25 -6.75
C SER A 558 -0.14 1.58 -7.52
N SER A 559 0.68 2.60 -7.23
CA SER A 559 0.61 3.90 -7.88
C SER A 559 1.57 4.03 -9.08
N LEU A 560 2.63 3.21 -9.17
CA LEU A 560 3.62 3.33 -10.23
C LEU A 560 3.16 2.75 -11.58
N ASP A 561 2.21 1.81 -11.59
CA ASP A 561 1.76 1.16 -12.83
C ASP A 561 0.81 2.03 -13.70
N HIS A 562 0.38 3.20 -13.22
CA HIS A 562 -0.57 4.06 -13.96
C HIS A 562 0.05 5.32 -14.59
N ASN A 563 1.31 5.66 -14.26
CA ASN A 563 1.90 6.94 -14.69
C ASN A 563 2.99 6.82 -15.79
N TYR A 564 3.20 5.63 -16.37
CA TYR A 564 4.20 5.41 -17.44
C TYR A 564 3.67 4.68 -18.69
N SER A 565 2.43 4.94 -19.11
CA SER A 565 1.93 4.40 -20.39
C SER A 565 1.20 5.44 -21.25
N HIS A 566 1.79 6.64 -21.39
CA HIS A 566 1.51 7.47 -22.56
C HIS A 566 2.78 8.14 -23.11
N GLY A 567 3.46 7.41 -24.01
CA GLY A 567 4.59 7.89 -24.79
C GLY A 567 5.09 6.74 -25.68
N GLY A 568 4.65 6.72 -26.93
CA GLY A 568 4.70 5.56 -27.80
C GLY A 568 6.09 5.09 -28.24
N ASN A 569 6.19 3.80 -28.56
CA ASN A 569 6.51 3.36 -29.91
C ASN A 569 6.18 1.87 -30.12
N ASN A 570 5.77 1.61 -31.35
CA ASN A 570 5.40 0.36 -31.98
C ASN A 570 6.57 -0.64 -32.00
N ASP A 571 6.33 -1.91 -31.63
CA ASP A 571 6.71 -3.11 -32.42
C ASP A 571 6.61 -4.42 -31.59
N GLY A 572 5.88 -5.40 -32.15
CA GLY A 572 6.21 -6.83 -32.07
C GLY A 572 5.70 -7.64 -30.87
N ASP A 573 4.71 -8.49 -31.13
CA ASP A 573 4.31 -9.71 -30.38
C ASP A 573 5.10 -10.02 -29.10
N GLY A 574 4.50 -9.66 -27.97
CA GLY A 574 4.78 -10.22 -26.67
C GLY A 574 3.51 -10.11 -25.85
N GLU A 575 2.94 -11.24 -25.42
CA GLU A 575 1.86 -11.27 -24.43
C GLU A 575 2.18 -10.29 -23.29
N PRO A 576 1.26 -9.43 -22.86
CA PRO A 576 1.49 -8.61 -21.69
C PRO A 576 1.64 -9.59 -20.51
N SER A 577 2.85 -9.66 -19.96
CA SER A 577 3.13 -10.41 -18.75
C SER A 577 2.10 -10.03 -17.70
N LEU A 578 1.36 -11.03 -17.18
CA LEU A 578 0.58 -10.95 -15.95
C LEU A 578 1.53 -10.62 -14.78
N GLY A 579 1.98 -9.37 -14.71
CA GLY A 579 2.69 -8.83 -13.56
C GLY A 579 1.71 -8.78 -12.40
N GLY A 580 1.82 -9.75 -11.49
CA GLY A 580 0.93 -9.89 -10.35
C GLY A 580 0.90 -8.60 -9.52
N ARG A 581 -0.28 -7.98 -9.44
CA ARG A 581 -0.54 -6.93 -8.45
C ARG A 581 -0.14 -7.47 -7.08
N ALA A 582 0.67 -6.72 -6.34
CA ALA A 582 0.90 -6.97 -4.94
C ALA A 582 -0.45 -7.11 -4.23
N ALA A 583 -0.65 -8.18 -3.45
CA ALA A 583 -1.86 -8.31 -2.65
C ALA A 583 -2.01 -7.05 -1.77
N LEU A 584 -3.19 -6.42 -1.83
CA LEU A 584 -3.48 -5.24 -1.03
C LEU A 584 -3.63 -5.68 0.42
N ASP A 585 -2.64 -5.33 1.25
CA ASP A 585 -2.67 -5.65 2.67
C ASP A 585 -3.66 -4.73 3.42
N VAL A 586 -4.17 -5.23 4.55
CA VAL A 586 -5.14 -4.57 5.44
C VAL A 586 -4.73 -3.14 5.78
N ALA A 587 -3.45 -2.92 6.06
CA ALA A 587 -2.93 -1.61 6.38
C ALA A 587 -2.89 -0.67 5.17
N ALA A 588 -2.57 -1.19 3.97
CA ALA A 588 -2.63 -0.39 2.76
C ALA A 588 -4.06 0.10 2.47
N VAL A 589 -5.05 -0.77 2.67
CA VAL A 589 -6.48 -0.43 2.49
C VAL A 589 -6.92 0.71 3.41
N ARG A 590 -6.45 0.73 4.67
CA ARG A 590 -6.79 1.78 5.66
C ARG A 590 -6.02 3.09 5.45
N LEU A 591 -4.73 3.01 5.16
CA LEU A 591 -3.85 4.19 5.11
C LEU A 591 -4.13 5.11 3.92
N VAL A 592 -4.78 4.61 2.86
CA VAL A 592 -5.20 5.41 1.69
C VAL A 592 -6.14 6.56 2.09
N ASP A 593 -7.06 6.34 3.03
CA ASP A 593 -8.07 7.35 3.42
C ASP A 593 -7.58 8.29 4.53
N VAL A 594 -6.45 7.97 5.16
CA VAL A 594 -5.86 8.76 6.26
C VAL A 594 -4.42 9.17 5.90
N PRO A 595 -4.23 10.02 4.87
CA PRO A 595 -2.90 10.33 4.33
C PRO A 595 -1.99 11.03 5.34
N GLU A 596 -2.56 11.76 6.31
CA GLU A 596 -1.78 12.36 7.39
C GLU A 596 -1.20 11.31 8.35
N LYS A 597 -2.00 10.30 8.69
CA LYS A 597 -1.55 9.19 9.53
C LYS A 597 -0.53 8.33 8.78
N ALA A 598 -0.76 8.07 7.50
CA ALA A 598 0.21 7.41 6.64
C ALA A 598 1.55 8.16 6.62
N ARG A 599 1.55 9.49 6.39
CA ARG A 599 2.77 10.31 6.43
C ARG A 599 3.48 10.25 7.79
N LYS A 600 2.73 10.37 8.90
CA LYS A 600 3.31 10.26 10.26
C LYS A 600 3.95 8.88 10.47
N LEU A 601 3.28 7.82 10.03
CA LEU A 601 3.75 6.45 10.16
C LEU A 601 4.98 6.19 9.28
N PHE A 602 5.00 6.63 8.03
CA PHE A 602 6.18 6.52 7.15
C PHE A 602 7.36 7.33 7.70
N ASN A 603 7.12 8.55 8.20
CA ASN A 603 8.17 9.33 8.87
C ASN A 603 8.72 8.62 10.11
N LEU A 604 7.87 7.93 10.88
CA LEU A 604 8.31 7.12 12.01
C LEU A 604 9.13 5.92 11.53
N LEU A 605 8.66 5.20 10.50
CA LEU A 605 9.33 4.02 9.98
C LEU A 605 10.67 4.34 9.27
N ASP A 606 10.77 5.47 8.58
CA ASP A 606 12.04 5.95 8.00
C ASP A 606 13.08 6.26 9.10
N GLN A 607 12.62 6.82 10.23
CA GLN A 607 13.47 7.03 11.41
C GLN A 607 13.92 5.72 12.08
N VAL A 608 13.34 4.56 11.74
CA VAL A 608 13.84 3.23 12.16
C VAL A 608 15.03 2.80 11.29
N HIS A 609 15.04 3.19 10.01
CA HIS A 609 16.13 2.91 9.07
C HIS A 609 17.35 3.79 9.32
N ASP A 610 17.13 5.06 9.68
CA ASP A 610 18.18 5.89 10.26
C ASP A 610 18.49 5.41 11.67
N PHE A 611 19.74 5.01 11.91
CA PHE A 611 20.25 4.39 13.14
C PHE A 611 20.04 5.18 14.47
N THR A 612 19.20 6.22 14.50
CA THR A 612 19.30 7.26 15.53
C THR A 612 18.00 7.80 16.13
N TYR A 613 16.77 7.55 15.66
CA TYR A 613 15.63 8.38 16.15
C TYR A 613 14.36 7.73 16.74
N VAL A 614 13.88 6.56 16.30
CA VAL A 614 12.62 6.02 16.90
C VAL A 614 12.78 5.60 18.37
N ALA A 615 14.00 5.25 18.75
CA ALA A 615 14.37 4.94 20.13
C ALA A 615 14.95 6.16 20.86
N ILE A 616 14.34 7.35 20.79
CA ILE A 616 14.75 8.49 21.65
C ILE A 616 13.79 8.66 22.83
N THR A 617 12.48 8.47 22.69
CA THR A 617 11.57 8.57 23.85
C THR A 617 11.68 7.36 24.77
N PHE A 618 11.54 6.14 24.21
CA PHE A 618 11.77 4.89 24.93
C PHE A 618 13.18 4.88 25.55
N ARG A 619 14.23 5.11 24.76
CA ARG A 619 15.61 5.04 25.24
C ARG A 619 15.95 6.17 26.19
N SER A 620 15.55 7.42 26.01
CA SER A 620 15.93 8.49 26.95
C SER A 620 15.27 8.32 28.32
N GLN A 621 13.99 7.98 28.39
CA GLN A 621 13.30 7.80 29.68
C GLN A 621 13.64 6.46 30.35
N LEU A 622 13.71 5.37 29.57
CA LEU A 622 14.13 4.06 30.05
C LEU A 622 15.60 4.10 30.50
N PHE A 623 16.50 4.68 29.72
CA PHE A 623 17.92 4.82 30.07
C PHE A 623 18.13 5.77 31.25
N LEU A 624 17.42 6.91 31.34
CA LEU A 624 17.50 7.78 32.52
C LEU A 624 16.98 7.08 33.78
N LYS A 625 15.90 6.28 33.67
CA LYS A 625 15.37 5.51 34.82
C LYS A 625 16.20 4.27 35.14
N LEU A 626 16.82 3.62 34.16
CA LEU A 626 17.78 2.51 34.34
C LEU A 626 19.10 3.02 34.90
N LEU A 627 19.58 4.20 34.48
CA LEU A 627 20.70 4.90 35.11
C LEU A 627 20.34 5.34 36.53
N SER A 628 19.11 5.77 36.78
CA SER A 628 18.63 6.03 38.15
C SER A 628 18.57 4.75 38.98
N PHE A 629 18.13 3.64 38.40
CA PHE A 629 18.10 2.31 39.02
C PHE A 629 19.54 1.84 39.35
N SER A 630 20.44 1.88 38.36
CA SER A 630 21.85 1.49 38.48
C SER A 630 22.67 2.44 39.38
N SER A 631 22.41 3.74 39.35
CA SER A 631 23.05 4.69 40.29
C SER A 631 22.55 4.46 41.72
N LYS A 632 21.26 4.20 41.93
CA LYS A 632 20.71 3.82 43.24
C LYS A 632 21.26 2.49 43.76
N THR A 633 21.64 1.55 42.89
CA THR A 633 22.33 0.31 43.30
C THR A 633 23.80 0.56 43.58
N ASN A 634 24.48 1.40 42.80
CA ASN A 634 25.88 1.78 43.04
C ASN A 634 26.05 2.60 44.33
N THR A 635 25.07 3.41 44.71
CA THR A 635 25.09 4.08 46.02
C THR A 635 25.05 3.10 47.19
N LEU A 636 24.36 1.95 47.06
CA LEU A 636 24.32 0.89 48.09
C LEU A 636 25.70 0.26 48.30
N LEU A 637 26.43 0.00 47.21
CA LEU A 637 27.80 -0.51 47.27
C LEU A 637 28.76 0.53 47.87
N SER A 638 28.57 1.81 47.58
CA SER A 638 29.41 2.88 48.15
C SER A 638 29.15 3.10 49.66
N SER A 639 27.89 2.99 50.12
CA SER A 639 27.56 3.10 51.54
C SER A 639 28.05 1.91 52.35
N ALA A 640 28.08 0.71 51.76
CA ALA A 640 28.68 -0.46 52.39
C ALA A 640 30.21 -0.30 52.52
N HIS A 641 30.89 0.25 51.51
CA HIS A 641 32.35 0.49 51.57
C HIS A 641 32.76 1.62 52.53
N LEU A 642 31.89 2.60 52.79
CA LEU A 642 32.15 3.70 53.74
C LEU A 642 31.90 3.31 55.20
N ALA A 643 31.26 2.17 55.48
CA ALA A 643 31.14 1.61 56.84
C ALA A 643 32.41 0.85 57.28
N ASP A 644 33.28 0.53 56.31
CA ASP A 644 34.51 -0.26 56.47
C ASP A 644 35.79 0.62 56.61
N SER A 645 35.63 1.95 56.72
CA SER A 645 36.70 2.94 56.93
C SER A 645 36.48 3.71 58.21
#